data_AF-A0A6S6M4I7-F1
#
_entry.id   AF-A0A6S6M4I7-F1
#
_cell.length_a   1.000
_cell.length_b   1.000
_cell.length_c   1.000
_cell.angle_alpha   90.00
_cell.angle_beta   90.00
_cell.angle_gamma   90.00
#
_symmetry.space_group_name_H-M   'P 1'
#
loop_
_entity.id
_entity.type
_entity.pdbx_description
1 polymer ?
#
loop_
_entity_poly.entity_id
_entity_poly.type
_entity_poly.pdbx_seq_one_letter_code
_entity_poly.pdbx_strand_id
1 'polypeptide(L)'
;MLTVLLAVMVSLTGSRTALAAKAFVRKDCSDCHKKFDDKFSSVKYVHPMVHDKKCEDCHLRHGIIPKLLLKHDGNQLCLNCHPANKIGLTKPKVHTPIVKGKCTTCHNPHGSDSRYFMKSAGKEACFQCHKKSAFEKKVVHKVLTDKGCSACHLAHSSDYNNLLSSEVPKLCLNCHDKGSASFKKSHGGYPVDQKNCTVCHNPHSSDQPKLLKGSVHNPVASAGCDGCHNPPNSANPFAVSLKKGELCAQCHESATLKGGGTVEHMPFKEGDCLLCHNPHASEQTKLLVQEGNDLCKVCHASETASHLFKHKAVIDGKGCLSCHKPHAAAKKKLLVAEGADLCYSCHAKTKEALKGKGLHEPFSGGECSSCHDAHGSNFPGMMKDRMDTVCFNCHSDAETRFKKNYTHKPVQDSNCAACHKPHSSDLKKLLKADGAQLCTSCHAEFMKPVSQGVNHQPFTDGDCLGCHDPHASNIQGMITSNQSELCVTCHSDLNKNAKDAKSSHAPFTKGDCTKCHSPHKAKLNKLLLAQSPDLCVNCHKDIKEKIARQRPHPPAQKDCSTCHLPHLSKQKSLLVEPLQTMCAECHEVEKPSFVKAHIGIKAADMDCISCHSPHASNDPKFFKDVVHPPFAGRTCDDCHLKQ
;
A
#
# COMPACT_ATOMS: atom_id res chain seq x y z
N MET A 1 -59.27 61.43 16.14
CA MET A 1 -60.48 60.87 16.79
C MET A 1 -60.10 59.49 17.30
N LEU A 2 -59.57 59.36 18.52
CA LEU A 2 -60.26 59.31 19.82
C LEU A 2 -61.18 58.07 19.97
N THR A 3 -60.77 57.16 20.87
CA THR A 3 -61.51 56.20 21.74
C THR A 3 -60.70 54.90 21.87
N VAL A 4 -59.86 54.71 22.91
CA VAL A 4 -60.17 54.19 24.26
C VAL A 4 -61.10 52.97 24.25
N LEU A 5 -60.54 51.79 24.53
CA LEU A 5 -61.23 50.75 25.30
C LEU A 5 -60.21 49.96 26.14
N LEU A 6 -60.52 49.86 27.43
CA LEU A 6 -59.79 49.19 28.51
C LEU A 6 -60.60 47.94 28.88
N ALA A 7 -59.96 46.76 29.03
CA ALA A 7 -60.29 45.63 29.93
C ALA A 7 -59.68 44.32 29.38
N VAL A 8 -58.69 43.65 29.98
CA VAL A 8 -58.59 42.89 31.26
C VAL A 8 -58.29 41.42 30.94
N MET A 9 -57.12 40.98 31.44
CA MET A 9 -56.69 39.63 31.83
C MET A 9 -56.77 38.44 30.85
N VAL A 10 -55.61 37.84 30.53
CA VAL A 10 -55.18 36.57 31.14
C VAL A 10 -53.65 36.56 31.24
N SER A 11 -53.18 36.37 32.47
CA SER A 11 -51.80 36.17 32.89
C SER A 11 -51.26 34.81 32.45
N LEU A 12 -50.15 34.82 31.70
CA LEU A 12 -49.23 33.69 31.58
C LEU A 12 -47.83 34.18 31.95
N THR A 13 -47.38 33.75 33.11
CA THR A 13 -46.07 34.01 33.71
C THR A 13 -44.96 33.44 32.84
N GLY A 14 -44.31 34.31 32.06
CA GLY A 14 -43.04 34.01 31.40
C GLY A 14 -41.91 34.79 32.07
N SER A 15 -41.21 34.15 33.00
CA SER A 15 -39.98 34.66 33.62
C SER A 15 -38.93 34.97 32.55
N ARG A 16 -38.78 36.25 32.18
CA ARG A 16 -37.62 36.72 31.41
C ARG A 16 -36.47 36.99 32.37
N THR A 17 -35.74 35.94 32.73
CA THR A 17 -34.37 36.11 33.25
C THR A 17 -33.51 36.68 32.13
N ALA A 18 -33.03 37.91 32.33
CA ALA A 18 -32.01 38.52 31.50
C ALA A 18 -30.74 37.67 31.53
N LEU A 19 -30.42 37.01 30.42
CA LEU A 19 -29.12 36.40 30.21
C LEU A 19 -28.12 37.53 29.91
N ALA A 20 -27.41 37.98 30.95
CA ALA A 20 -26.19 38.75 30.78
C ALA A 20 -25.22 37.93 29.91
N ALA A 21 -24.88 38.45 28.74
CA ALA A 21 -23.88 37.83 27.87
C ALA A 21 -22.54 37.78 28.63
N LYS A 22 -22.09 36.57 28.99
CA LYS A 22 -20.75 36.36 29.58
C LYS A 22 -19.70 36.81 28.57
N ALA A 23 -19.05 37.94 28.81
CA ALA A 23 -17.88 38.37 28.03
C ALA A 23 -16.67 37.51 28.42
N PHE A 24 -15.95 36.97 27.43
CA PHE A 24 -14.68 36.29 27.66
C PHE A 24 -13.62 37.32 28.07
N VAL A 25 -13.19 37.29 29.32
CA VAL A 25 -12.03 38.07 29.80
C VAL A 25 -10.75 37.42 29.25
N ARG A 26 -9.94 38.22 28.55
CA ARG A 26 -8.67 37.79 27.96
C ARG A 26 -7.64 37.57 29.08
N LYS A 27 -7.29 36.31 29.36
CA LYS A 27 -6.20 35.95 30.30
C LYS A 27 -4.83 36.19 29.67
N ASP A 28 -3.81 36.45 30.48
CA ASP A 28 -2.43 36.50 30.00
C ASP A 28 -1.90 35.10 29.73
N CYS A 29 -0.89 35.01 28.84
CA CYS A 29 -0.30 33.73 28.45
C CYS A 29 0.26 32.98 29.68
N SER A 30 0.88 33.73 30.61
CA SER A 30 1.44 33.24 31.87
C SER A 30 0.42 32.57 32.79
N ASP A 31 -0.83 33.04 32.79
CA ASP A 31 -1.90 32.50 33.64
C ASP A 31 -2.24 31.05 33.28
N CYS A 32 -2.05 30.68 32.01
CA CYS A 32 -2.27 29.33 31.49
C CYS A 32 -0.96 28.55 31.31
N HIS A 33 0.18 29.21 31.14
CA HIS A 33 1.49 28.62 30.88
C HIS A 33 2.48 28.74 32.04
N LYS A 34 2.00 28.71 33.29
CA LYS A 34 2.83 28.85 34.50
C LYS A 34 4.08 27.95 34.54
N LYS A 35 3.96 26.68 34.12
CA LYS A 35 5.11 25.74 34.04
C LYS A 35 6.19 26.19 33.06
N PHE A 36 5.81 26.88 31.99
CA PHE A 36 6.77 27.44 31.03
C PHE A 36 7.48 28.62 31.66
N ASP A 37 6.74 29.54 32.31
CA ASP A 37 7.31 30.71 32.96
C ASP A 37 8.31 30.29 34.03
N ASP A 38 7.93 29.37 34.92
CA ASP A 38 8.80 28.85 35.98
C ASP A 38 10.12 28.29 35.42
N LYS A 39 10.06 27.63 34.26
CA LYS A 39 11.22 27.03 33.61
C LYS A 39 12.14 28.07 32.98
N PHE A 40 11.59 29.05 32.26
CA PHE A 40 12.40 30.03 31.53
C PHE A 40 12.74 31.26 32.36
N SER A 41 12.11 31.50 33.49
CA SER A 41 12.56 32.49 34.47
C SER A 41 13.87 32.07 35.15
N SER A 42 14.19 30.77 35.18
CA SER A 42 15.38 30.25 35.86
C SER A 42 16.60 30.03 34.97
N VAL A 43 16.48 30.17 33.64
CA VAL A 43 17.64 29.99 32.73
C VAL A 43 18.49 31.25 32.68
N LYS A 44 19.81 31.08 32.52
CA LYS A 44 20.77 32.20 32.62
C LYS A 44 20.57 33.30 31.58
N TYR A 45 20.18 32.95 30.35
CA TYR A 45 19.92 33.90 29.28
C TYR A 45 18.49 33.72 28.76
N VAL A 46 17.62 34.66 29.07
CA VAL A 46 16.23 34.69 28.61
C VAL A 46 16.13 35.59 27.38
N HIS A 47 15.38 35.14 26.37
CA HIS A 47 15.16 35.96 25.18
C HIS A 47 14.34 37.20 25.55
N PRO A 48 14.69 38.41 25.10
CA PRO A 48 14.01 39.65 25.51
C PRO A 48 12.49 39.62 25.32
N MET A 49 12.00 39.03 24.22
CA MET A 49 10.54 38.91 23.98
C MET A 49 9.83 38.01 24.99
N VAL A 50 10.52 37.02 25.56
CA VAL A 50 9.97 36.17 26.63
C VAL A 50 10.06 36.89 27.97
N HIS A 51 11.21 37.52 28.26
CA HIS A 51 11.40 38.32 29.46
C HIS A 51 10.33 39.42 29.59
N ASP A 52 10.06 40.14 28.49
CA ASP A 52 9.10 41.24 28.43
C ASP A 52 7.65 40.76 28.22
N LYS A 53 7.39 39.44 28.26
CA LYS A 53 6.08 38.81 28.07
C LYS A 53 5.38 39.15 26.74
N LYS A 54 6.14 39.49 25.69
CA LYS A 54 5.65 39.77 24.34
C LYS A 54 5.49 38.48 23.51
N CYS A 55 4.81 37.48 24.07
CA CYS A 55 4.69 36.15 23.46
C CYS A 55 4.01 36.20 22.08
N GLU A 56 3.09 37.15 21.88
CA GLU A 56 2.33 37.32 20.64
C GLU A 56 3.17 37.81 19.47
N ASP A 57 4.40 38.29 19.68
CA ASP A 57 5.29 38.71 18.58
C ASP A 57 5.78 37.51 17.76
N CYS A 58 5.80 36.33 18.36
CA CYS A 58 6.16 35.07 17.70
C CYS A 58 4.99 34.10 17.60
N HIS A 59 4.12 34.06 18.62
CA HIS A 59 3.00 33.13 18.70
C HIS A 59 1.68 33.76 18.30
N LEU A 60 0.81 32.98 17.66
CA LEU A 60 -0.60 33.32 17.58
C LEU A 60 -1.30 32.71 18.80
N ARG A 61 -2.26 33.46 19.37
CA ARG A 61 -3.04 32.94 20.49
C ARG A 61 -3.81 31.70 20.08
N HIS A 62 -3.71 30.66 20.90
CA HIS A 62 -4.60 29.51 20.87
C HIS A 62 -5.52 29.60 22.10
N GLY A 63 -6.80 29.27 21.92
CA GLY A 63 -7.77 29.24 23.01
C GLY A 63 -7.58 28.00 23.90
N ILE A 64 -8.69 27.32 24.17
CA ILE A 64 -8.73 26.12 25.03
C ILE A 64 -7.93 24.95 24.41
N ILE A 65 -7.81 24.89 23.08
CA ILE A 65 -7.07 23.83 22.38
C ILE A 65 -5.60 24.25 22.27
N PRO A 66 -4.66 23.56 22.95
CA PRO A 66 -3.25 23.91 22.92
C PRO A 66 -2.62 23.46 21.60
N LYS A 67 -2.64 24.33 20.60
CA LYS A 67 -1.92 24.15 19.34
C LYS A 67 -0.82 25.18 19.23
N LEU A 68 0.40 24.73 18.95
CA LEU A 68 1.51 25.64 18.63
C LEU A 68 1.18 26.35 17.31
N LEU A 69 0.89 27.65 17.40
CA LEU A 69 0.65 28.52 16.27
C LEU A 69 1.71 29.62 16.28
N LEU A 70 2.43 29.77 15.17
CA LEU A 70 3.47 30.78 15.00
C LEU A 70 2.99 31.81 13.97
N LYS A 71 3.44 33.06 14.11
CA LYS A 71 3.11 34.13 13.14
C LYS A 71 3.73 33.90 11.76
N HIS A 72 4.88 33.23 11.73
CA HIS A 72 5.61 32.90 10.51
C HIS A 72 6.24 31.51 10.64
N ASP A 73 6.47 30.89 9.50
CA ASP A 73 7.04 29.55 9.43
C ASP A 73 8.58 29.57 9.35
N GLY A 74 9.19 28.54 9.93
CA GLY A 74 10.63 28.30 9.85
C GLY A 74 11.48 29.47 10.37
N ASN A 75 12.54 29.79 9.64
CA ASN A 75 13.47 30.86 10.05
C ASN A 75 12.87 32.26 9.89
N GLN A 76 11.82 32.44 9.08
CA GLN A 76 11.26 33.77 8.82
C GLN A 76 10.77 34.42 10.12
N LEU A 77 10.27 33.61 11.05
CA LEU A 77 9.89 34.04 12.39
C LEU A 77 11.03 34.78 13.11
N CYS A 78 12.25 34.25 13.02
CA CYS A 78 13.42 34.85 13.65
C CYS A 78 13.97 36.02 12.82
N LEU A 79 13.99 35.89 11.49
CA LEU A 79 14.60 36.86 10.57
C LEU A 79 13.90 38.22 10.56
N ASN A 80 12.64 38.28 10.99
CA ASN A 80 11.91 39.53 11.18
C ASN A 80 12.60 40.49 12.18
N CYS A 81 13.26 39.94 13.20
CA CYS A 81 14.00 40.72 14.21
C CYS A 81 15.52 40.53 14.11
N HIS A 82 15.98 39.41 13.55
CA HIS A 82 17.39 39.07 13.39
C HIS A 82 17.79 39.10 11.90
N PRO A 83 18.05 40.28 11.33
CA PRO A 83 18.30 40.40 9.91
C PRO A 83 19.58 39.65 9.52
N ALA A 84 19.53 38.98 8.36
CA ALA A 84 20.56 38.05 7.89
C ALA A 84 21.99 38.63 7.90
N ASN A 85 22.13 39.94 7.63
CA ASN A 85 23.41 40.64 7.67
C ASN A 85 24.02 40.76 9.06
N LYS A 86 23.21 40.85 10.12
CA LYS A 86 23.69 40.94 11.51
C LYS A 86 24.05 39.58 12.10
N ILE A 87 23.52 38.50 11.52
CA ILE A 87 23.75 37.13 12.01
C ILE A 87 24.64 36.30 11.10
N GLY A 88 25.35 36.93 10.15
CA GLY A 88 26.34 36.24 9.32
C GLY A 88 25.71 35.19 8.39
N LEU A 89 24.59 35.53 7.74
CA LEU A 89 23.92 34.73 6.70
C LEU A 89 24.04 35.36 5.31
N THR A 90 25.06 36.18 5.09
CA THR A 90 25.28 36.91 3.84
C THR A 90 26.21 36.20 2.87
N LYS A 91 26.88 35.12 3.31
CA LYS A 91 27.87 34.41 2.50
C LYS A 91 27.23 33.25 1.73
N PRO A 92 27.79 32.85 0.57
CA PRO A 92 27.14 31.91 -0.34
C PRO A 92 27.01 30.48 0.20
N LYS A 93 27.91 30.02 1.08
CA LYS A 93 27.83 28.68 1.67
C LYS A 93 27.14 28.78 3.02
N VAL A 94 25.84 28.52 3.04
CA VAL A 94 25.03 28.54 4.27
C VAL A 94 24.93 27.13 4.84
N HIS A 95 24.99 27.02 6.16
CA HIS A 95 24.91 25.74 6.86
C HIS A 95 23.55 25.06 6.63
N THR A 96 23.56 23.76 6.29
CA THR A 96 22.38 22.98 5.89
C THR A 96 21.16 23.09 6.82
N PRO A 97 21.28 23.06 8.16
CA PRO A 97 20.12 23.23 9.05
C PRO A 97 19.43 24.59 8.88
N ILE A 98 20.19 25.63 8.55
CA ILE A 98 19.68 26.99 8.36
C ILE A 98 18.95 27.06 7.02
N VAL A 99 19.53 26.51 5.95
CA VAL A 99 18.87 26.42 4.64
C VAL A 99 17.52 25.70 4.75
N LYS A 100 17.43 24.68 5.62
CA LYS A 100 16.19 23.92 5.89
C LYS A 100 15.19 24.63 6.80
N GLY A 101 15.42 25.90 7.18
CA GLY A 101 14.49 26.64 8.02
C GLY A 101 14.49 26.22 9.50
N LYS A 102 15.60 25.67 10.01
CA LYS A 102 15.67 25.07 11.35
C LYS A 102 16.65 25.75 12.30
N CYS A 103 16.61 27.08 12.44
CA CYS A 103 17.39 27.83 13.45
C CYS A 103 17.23 27.24 14.87
N THR A 104 16.03 26.76 15.21
CA THR A 104 15.71 26.20 16.52
C THR A 104 16.35 24.83 16.80
N THR A 105 17.06 24.24 15.84
CA THR A 105 17.89 23.04 16.09
C THR A 105 19.03 23.38 17.03
N CYS A 106 19.65 24.55 16.85
CA CYS A 106 20.81 25.00 17.62
C CYS A 106 20.42 26.04 18.66
N HIS A 107 19.47 26.93 18.33
CA HIS A 107 19.02 27.98 19.23
C HIS A 107 17.72 27.59 19.96
N ASN A 108 17.55 28.10 21.17
CA ASN A 108 16.30 28.09 21.89
C ASN A 108 15.71 29.50 21.85
N PRO A 109 14.61 29.74 21.12
CA PRO A 109 14.05 31.09 20.95
C PRO A 109 13.48 31.68 22.24
N HIS A 110 13.33 30.89 23.31
CA HIS A 110 12.84 31.39 24.60
C HIS A 110 13.97 31.74 25.58
N GLY A 111 15.07 30.99 25.56
CA GLY A 111 16.19 31.16 26.47
C GLY A 111 16.96 29.86 26.73
N SER A 112 18.18 29.98 27.22
CA SER A 112 19.02 28.84 27.63
C SER A 112 20.14 29.28 28.58
N ASP A 113 20.86 28.31 29.14
CA ASP A 113 22.03 28.59 29.98
C ASP A 113 23.30 28.93 29.19
N SER A 114 23.25 28.78 27.86
CA SER A 114 24.37 29.09 26.98
C SER A 114 24.20 30.46 26.32
N ARG A 115 25.30 31.17 26.11
CA ARG A 115 25.31 32.46 25.39
C ARG A 115 24.66 32.30 24.01
N TYR A 116 24.06 33.38 23.52
CA TYR A 116 23.33 33.43 22.24
C TYR A 116 22.17 32.43 22.15
N PHE A 117 21.62 32.04 23.31
CA PHE A 117 20.48 31.14 23.44
C PHE A 117 20.72 29.78 22.78
N MET A 118 21.97 29.31 22.75
CA MET A 118 22.30 28.00 22.21
C MET A 118 21.74 26.89 23.10
N LYS A 119 21.23 25.81 22.53
CA LYS A 119 20.70 24.67 23.30
C LYS A 119 21.77 23.91 24.06
N SER A 120 23.01 23.94 23.58
CA SER A 120 24.17 23.31 24.20
C SER A 120 25.38 24.24 24.08
N ALA A 121 26.34 24.11 25.00
CA ALA A 121 27.54 24.93 25.01
C ALA A 121 28.64 24.37 24.09
N GLY A 122 29.35 25.26 23.39
CA GLY A 122 30.56 24.93 22.63
C GLY A 122 30.38 23.79 21.62
N LYS A 123 31.32 22.84 21.61
CA LYS A 123 31.35 21.71 20.67
C LYS A 123 30.15 20.76 20.78
N GLU A 124 29.51 20.69 21.95
CA GLU A 124 28.38 19.80 22.18
C GLU A 124 27.11 20.22 21.41
N ALA A 125 27.02 21.49 20.97
CA ALA A 125 25.99 21.92 20.04
C ALA A 125 26.16 21.29 18.65
N CYS A 126 27.40 21.13 18.19
CA CYS A 126 27.70 20.51 16.91
C CYS A 126 27.39 19.01 16.94
N PHE A 127 27.67 18.35 18.08
CA PHE A 127 27.46 16.91 18.22
C PHE A 127 26.00 16.47 18.34
N GLN A 128 25.05 17.41 18.39
CA GLN A 128 23.63 17.11 18.23
C GLN A 128 23.31 16.55 16.83
N CYS A 129 24.16 16.82 15.84
CA CYS A 129 24.01 16.30 14.47
C CYS A 129 25.26 15.61 13.95
N HIS A 130 26.45 16.00 14.42
CA HIS A 130 27.71 15.40 14.01
C HIS A 130 28.13 14.27 14.96
N LYS A 131 28.53 13.12 14.41
CA LYS A 131 28.95 11.97 15.23
C LYS A 131 30.25 12.28 15.98
N LYS A 132 30.17 12.39 17.32
CA LYS A 132 31.30 12.68 18.21
C LYS A 132 32.50 11.76 17.99
N SER A 133 32.26 10.47 17.73
CA SER A 133 33.30 9.47 17.47
C SER A 133 34.21 9.80 16.27
N ALA A 134 33.77 10.62 15.32
CA ALA A 134 34.60 11.05 14.19
C ALA A 134 35.63 12.13 14.56
N PHE A 135 35.49 12.78 15.72
CA PHE A 135 36.33 13.90 16.18
C PHE A 135 37.16 13.56 17.41
N GLU A 136 36.90 12.41 18.03
CA GLU A 136 37.55 11.94 19.26
C GLU A 136 38.19 10.55 19.04
N LYS A 137 38.83 10.37 17.87
CA LYS A 137 39.69 9.21 17.58
C LYS A 137 40.98 9.23 18.42
N LYS A 138 41.83 8.20 18.27
CA LYS A 138 43.06 8.02 19.07
C LYS A 138 43.98 9.25 19.11
N VAL A 139 44.16 9.93 17.98
CA VAL A 139 44.95 11.16 17.84
C VAL A 139 44.01 12.30 17.48
N VAL A 140 43.80 13.22 18.41
CA VAL A 140 42.96 14.40 18.21
C VAL A 140 43.83 15.61 17.89
N HIS A 141 43.43 16.41 16.91
CA HIS A 141 44.11 17.64 16.58
C HIS A 141 43.97 18.64 17.73
N LYS A 142 45.10 19.06 18.32
CA LYS A 142 45.17 19.91 19.52
C LYS A 142 44.33 21.21 19.42
N VAL A 143 44.19 21.80 18.23
CA VAL A 143 43.35 22.99 18.07
C VAL A 143 41.88 22.73 18.43
N LEU A 144 41.37 21.51 18.24
CA LEU A 144 40.01 21.15 18.63
C LEU A 144 39.81 21.09 20.14
N THR A 145 40.84 20.70 20.89
CA THR A 145 40.77 20.71 22.36
C THR A 145 40.89 22.13 22.91
N ASP A 146 41.75 22.94 22.30
CA ASP A 146 42.12 24.25 22.84
C ASP A 146 41.13 25.35 22.43
N LYS A 147 40.66 25.35 21.16
CA LYS A 147 39.83 26.41 20.57
C LYS A 147 38.49 25.91 20.01
N GLY A 148 38.27 24.60 19.96
CA GLY A 148 37.04 24.00 19.46
C GLY A 148 36.85 24.14 17.94
N CYS A 149 35.66 23.75 17.46
CA CYS A 149 35.33 23.73 16.03
C CYS A 149 35.38 25.12 15.37
N SER A 150 35.07 26.17 16.14
CA SER A 150 35.06 27.56 15.67
C SER A 150 36.43 28.14 15.36
N ALA A 151 37.51 27.42 15.68
CA ALA A 151 38.85 27.78 15.23
C ALA A 151 38.97 27.77 13.70
N CYS A 152 38.22 26.88 13.05
CA CYS A 152 38.28 26.65 11.61
C CYS A 152 36.93 26.85 10.92
N HIS A 153 35.81 26.66 11.61
CA HIS A 153 34.47 26.70 11.02
C HIS A 153 33.65 27.92 11.46
N LEU A 154 32.83 28.42 10.54
CA LEU A 154 31.81 29.44 10.78
C LEU A 154 30.43 28.76 10.88
N ALA A 155 29.72 28.92 11.99
CA ALA A 155 28.52 28.13 12.28
C ALA A 155 27.31 28.41 11.37
N HIS A 156 27.28 29.59 10.71
CA HIS A 156 26.15 30.07 9.94
C HIS A 156 26.40 30.05 8.42
N SER A 157 27.36 30.86 7.95
CA SER A 157 27.73 30.87 6.55
C SER A 157 29.21 31.20 6.35
N SER A 158 29.75 30.76 5.21
CA SER A 158 31.11 31.05 4.75
C SER A 158 31.16 31.28 3.23
N ASP A 159 32.26 31.86 2.78
CA ASP A 159 32.63 31.94 1.36
C ASP A 159 33.20 30.59 0.88
N TYR A 160 33.66 29.75 1.81
CA TYR A 160 34.36 28.50 1.53
C TYR A 160 33.50 27.26 1.85
N ASN A 161 33.76 26.17 1.12
CA ASN A 161 33.10 24.88 1.34
C ASN A 161 33.32 24.38 2.77
N ASN A 162 32.39 23.55 3.26
CA ASN A 162 32.39 23.02 4.63
C ASN A 162 32.43 24.10 5.72
N LEU A 163 31.98 25.32 5.38
CA LEU A 163 31.90 26.47 6.29
C LEU A 163 33.26 26.87 6.89
N LEU A 164 34.36 26.66 6.17
CA LEU A 164 35.69 27.03 6.66
C LEU A 164 35.88 28.54 6.71
N SER A 165 36.66 29.07 7.66
CA SER A 165 36.93 30.51 7.77
C SER A 165 37.83 31.04 6.64
N SER A 166 38.67 30.18 6.06
CA SER A 166 39.48 30.45 4.89
C SER A 166 39.67 29.18 4.05
N GLU A 167 40.25 29.34 2.87
CA GLU A 167 40.75 28.23 2.05
C GLU A 167 41.81 27.38 2.79
N VAL A 168 41.81 26.07 2.50
CA VAL A 168 42.47 25.05 3.35
C VAL A 168 43.97 25.27 3.54
N PRO A 169 44.79 25.49 2.49
CA PRO A 169 46.23 25.66 2.68
C PRO A 169 46.52 26.87 3.57
N LYS A 170 45.87 28.00 3.32
CA LYS A 170 46.00 29.22 4.13
C LYS A 170 45.56 28.99 5.58
N LEU A 171 44.44 28.27 5.78
CA LEU A 171 43.92 27.96 7.10
C LEU A 171 44.92 27.18 7.95
N CYS A 172 45.51 26.14 7.37
CA CYS A 172 46.50 25.31 8.05
C CYS A 172 47.79 26.09 8.30
N LEU A 173 48.28 26.83 7.30
CA LEU A 173 49.55 27.57 7.38
C LEU A 173 49.51 28.78 8.33
N ASN A 174 48.32 29.23 8.76
CA ASN A 174 48.21 30.21 9.84
C ASN A 174 48.74 29.70 11.19
N CYS A 175 48.82 28.37 11.36
CA CYS A 175 49.35 27.73 12.57
C CYS A 175 50.55 26.81 12.30
N HIS A 176 50.68 26.27 11.08
CA HIS A 176 51.76 25.37 10.70
C HIS A 176 52.83 26.07 9.86
N ASP A 177 54.05 26.13 10.39
CA ASP A 177 55.19 26.75 9.70
C ASP A 177 55.80 25.83 8.62
N LYS A 178 55.53 26.19 7.36
CA LYS A 178 56.10 25.53 6.16
C LYS A 178 57.61 25.73 6.00
N GLY A 179 58.18 26.75 6.62
CA GLY A 179 59.61 27.05 6.58
C GLY A 179 60.43 26.12 7.46
N SER A 180 59.82 25.55 8.50
CA SER A 180 60.50 24.72 9.49
C SER A 180 61.17 23.48 8.88
N ALA A 181 62.37 23.15 9.37
CA ALA A 181 63.11 21.97 8.92
C ALA A 181 62.34 20.66 9.14
N SER A 182 61.59 20.58 10.24
CA SER A 182 60.74 19.42 10.58
C SER A 182 59.60 19.25 9.58
N PHE A 183 58.98 20.34 9.12
CA PHE A 183 57.94 20.29 8.09
C PHE A 183 58.50 19.79 6.77
N LYS A 184 59.62 20.34 6.29
CA LYS A 184 60.25 19.93 5.02
C LYS A 184 60.67 18.46 5.07
N LYS A 185 61.32 18.02 6.16
CA LYS A 185 61.75 16.63 6.35
C LYS A 185 60.56 15.67 6.37
N SER A 186 59.47 16.03 7.04
CA SER A 186 58.29 15.17 7.15
C SER A 186 57.53 14.99 5.83
N HIS A 187 57.72 15.88 4.86
CA HIS A 187 57.08 15.84 3.54
C HIS A 187 58.07 15.52 2.41
N GLY A 188 59.24 14.96 2.72
CA GLY A 188 60.23 14.56 1.72
C GLY A 188 60.78 15.71 0.86
N GLY A 189 60.68 16.96 1.34
CA GLY A 189 61.08 18.16 0.59
C GLY A 189 60.13 18.61 -0.51
N TYR A 190 58.99 17.93 -0.72
CA TYR A 190 58.02 18.32 -1.74
C TYR A 190 57.22 19.58 -1.34
N PRO A 191 56.84 20.44 -2.30
CA PRO A 191 56.11 21.69 -2.05
C PRO A 191 54.62 21.45 -1.78
N VAL A 192 54.32 20.72 -0.71
CA VAL A 192 52.94 20.34 -0.32
C VAL A 192 52.13 21.50 0.27
N ASP A 193 52.80 22.59 0.68
CA ASP A 193 52.16 23.79 1.23
C ASP A 193 51.28 24.53 0.21
N GLN A 194 51.48 24.25 -1.08
CA GLN A 194 50.66 24.76 -2.18
C GLN A 194 49.49 23.82 -2.54
N LYS A 195 49.36 22.68 -1.86
CA LYS A 195 48.34 21.66 -2.10
C LYS A 195 47.40 21.53 -0.91
N ASN A 196 46.27 20.86 -1.13
CA ASN A 196 45.27 20.70 -0.09
C ASN A 196 45.75 19.66 0.96
N CYS A 197 46.04 20.13 2.17
CA CYS A 197 46.52 19.31 3.29
C CYS A 197 45.55 18.17 3.65
N THR A 198 44.24 18.36 3.41
CA THR A 198 43.22 17.35 3.74
C THR A 198 43.13 16.20 2.74
N VAL A 199 44.01 16.17 1.72
CA VAL A 199 44.16 14.99 0.86
C VAL A 199 44.77 13.84 1.67
N CYS A 200 45.80 14.13 2.47
CA CYS A 200 46.53 13.13 3.24
C CYS A 200 46.21 13.15 4.74
N HIS A 201 45.85 14.31 5.28
CA HIS A 201 45.56 14.48 6.70
C HIS A 201 44.06 14.57 6.98
N ASN A 202 43.64 14.04 8.12
CA ASN A 202 42.37 14.35 8.74
C ASN A 202 42.56 15.55 9.69
N PRO A 203 42.01 16.73 9.40
CA PRO A 203 42.27 17.94 10.18
C PRO A 203 41.62 17.91 11.58
N HIS A 204 40.83 16.88 11.89
CA HIS A 204 40.11 16.75 13.15
C HIS A 204 40.74 15.71 14.06
N SER A 205 40.69 14.45 13.66
CA SER A 205 41.22 13.35 14.43
C SER A 205 41.49 12.14 13.54
N SER A 206 42.45 11.30 13.94
CA SER A 206 42.76 10.05 13.25
C SER A 206 43.19 8.97 14.22
N ASP A 207 43.11 7.72 13.79
CA ASP A 207 43.73 6.59 14.46
C ASP A 207 45.23 6.46 14.14
N GLN A 208 45.68 7.16 13.11
CA GLN A 208 47.07 7.20 12.66
C GLN A 208 47.84 8.38 13.28
N PRO A 209 49.15 8.24 13.53
CA PRO A 209 50.00 9.34 13.99
C PRO A 209 50.02 10.48 12.96
N LYS A 210 50.37 11.69 13.43
CA LYS A 210 50.44 12.91 12.61
C LYS A 210 49.14 13.22 11.86
N LEU A 211 48.00 12.72 12.35
CA LEU A 211 46.69 12.92 11.76
C LEU A 211 46.57 12.46 10.29
N LEU A 212 47.37 11.51 9.83
CA LEU A 212 47.17 10.92 8.50
C LEU A 212 45.81 10.21 8.45
N LYS A 213 45.16 10.09 7.28
CA LYS A 213 43.87 9.39 7.19
C LYS A 213 43.95 7.90 7.56
N GLY A 214 42.81 7.26 7.78
CA GLY A 214 42.73 5.87 8.28
C GLY A 214 43.49 4.83 7.45
N SER A 215 43.59 5.03 6.13
CA SER A 215 44.39 4.21 5.21
C SER A 215 45.36 5.11 4.45
N VAL A 216 46.66 4.80 4.52
CA VAL A 216 47.73 5.57 3.86
C VAL A 216 48.53 4.61 3.01
N HIS A 217 48.87 5.04 1.79
CA HIS A 217 49.72 4.27 0.90
C HIS A 217 51.17 4.29 1.40
N ASN A 218 51.87 3.17 1.31
CA ASN A 218 53.21 3.04 1.92
C ASN A 218 54.21 4.12 1.46
N PRO A 219 54.34 4.44 0.16
CA PRO A 219 55.12 5.59 -0.33
C PRO A 219 54.85 6.92 0.37
N VAL A 220 53.61 7.19 0.78
CA VAL A 220 53.28 8.42 1.53
C VAL A 220 53.70 8.29 2.99
N ALA A 221 53.50 7.12 3.60
CA ALA A 221 53.89 6.87 4.99
C ALA A 221 55.41 6.93 5.19
N SER A 222 56.19 6.52 4.19
CA SER A 222 57.66 6.54 4.20
C SER A 222 58.29 7.80 3.58
N ALA A 223 57.48 8.73 3.05
CA ALA A 223 57.91 9.88 2.25
C ALA A 223 58.73 9.53 0.99
N GLY A 224 58.54 8.34 0.43
CA GLY A 224 59.14 7.87 -0.83
C GLY A 224 58.35 8.31 -2.06
N CYS A 225 58.15 9.62 -2.23
CA CYS A 225 57.34 10.16 -3.32
C CYS A 225 58.03 10.00 -4.70
N ASP A 226 59.35 9.96 -4.72
CA ASP A 226 60.20 9.81 -5.92
C ASP A 226 59.99 8.48 -6.67
N GLY A 227 59.41 7.48 -6.02
CA GLY A 227 58.99 6.24 -6.68
C GLY A 227 57.83 6.43 -7.67
N CYS A 228 57.11 7.54 -7.60
CA CYS A 228 55.98 7.84 -8.50
C CYS A 228 56.06 9.23 -9.11
N HIS A 229 56.67 10.18 -8.41
CA HIS A 229 56.75 11.58 -8.75
C HIS A 229 58.17 12.00 -9.12
N ASN A 230 58.29 13.09 -9.87
CA ASN A 230 59.59 13.70 -10.14
C ASN A 230 60.25 14.23 -8.86
N PRO A 231 61.59 14.39 -8.83
CA PRO A 231 62.28 14.92 -7.66
C PRO A 231 61.72 16.27 -7.17
N PRO A 232 61.78 16.56 -5.85
CA PRO A 232 61.15 17.73 -5.23
C PRO A 232 61.63 19.08 -5.78
N ASN A 233 62.86 19.12 -6.32
CA ASN A 233 63.49 20.32 -6.88
C ASN A 233 63.28 20.47 -8.39
N SER A 234 62.53 19.56 -9.03
CA SER A 234 62.24 19.66 -10.47
C SER A 234 61.24 20.79 -10.76
N ALA A 235 61.14 21.19 -12.03
CA ALA A 235 60.15 22.19 -12.46
C ALA A 235 58.70 21.73 -12.19
N ASN A 236 58.45 20.41 -12.23
CA ASN A 236 57.14 19.79 -11.99
C ASN A 236 57.27 18.61 -11.01
N PRO A 237 57.44 18.87 -9.69
CA PRO A 237 57.70 17.83 -8.70
C PRO A 237 56.59 16.77 -8.62
N PHE A 238 55.33 17.16 -8.76
CA PHE A 238 54.21 16.22 -8.67
C PHE A 238 53.82 15.56 -10.00
N ALA A 239 54.56 15.78 -11.08
CA ALA A 239 54.32 15.03 -12.32
C ALA A 239 54.74 13.57 -12.12
N VAL A 240 54.01 12.66 -12.74
CA VAL A 240 54.26 11.21 -12.67
C VAL A 240 55.07 10.72 -13.86
N SER A 241 55.87 9.68 -13.66
CA SER A 241 56.75 9.11 -14.69
C SER A 241 56.01 8.22 -15.71
N LEU A 242 55.00 7.49 -15.27
CA LEU A 242 54.14 6.64 -16.12
C LEU A 242 52.66 7.05 -16.03
N LYS A 243 51.88 6.70 -17.05
CA LYS A 243 50.46 7.06 -17.15
C LYS A 243 49.55 5.93 -16.66
N LYS A 244 48.39 6.31 -16.12
CA LYS A 244 47.30 5.39 -15.71
C LYS A 244 47.82 4.20 -14.87
N GLY A 245 47.33 3.00 -15.16
CA GLY A 245 47.64 1.78 -14.42
C GLY A 245 49.08 1.29 -14.60
N GLU A 246 49.82 1.74 -15.62
CA GLU A 246 51.21 1.33 -15.85
C GLU A 246 52.10 1.71 -14.66
N LEU A 247 51.87 2.88 -14.07
CA LEU A 247 52.58 3.32 -12.86
C LEU A 247 52.31 2.37 -11.69
N CYS A 248 51.05 2.01 -11.48
CA CYS A 248 50.64 1.14 -10.38
C CYS A 248 51.16 -0.29 -10.58
N ALA A 249 51.22 -0.76 -11.82
CA ALA A 249 51.66 -2.09 -12.20
C ALA A 249 53.15 -2.34 -11.93
N GLN A 250 53.95 -1.29 -11.69
CA GLN A 250 55.35 -1.45 -11.25
C GLN A 250 55.47 -2.16 -9.89
N CYS A 251 54.43 -2.11 -9.05
CA CYS A 251 54.41 -2.76 -7.74
C CYS A 251 53.17 -3.64 -7.51
N HIS A 252 52.09 -3.41 -8.25
CA HIS A 252 50.84 -4.16 -8.12
C HIS A 252 50.62 -5.09 -9.31
N GLU A 253 50.93 -6.37 -9.13
CA GLU A 253 50.77 -7.36 -10.17
C GLU A 253 49.29 -7.58 -10.54
N SER A 254 48.98 -7.35 -11.82
CA SER A 254 47.62 -7.49 -12.35
C SER A 254 47.04 -8.89 -12.13
N ALA A 255 47.87 -9.95 -12.23
CA ALA A 255 47.44 -11.33 -11.99
C ALA A 255 46.93 -11.54 -10.55
N THR A 256 47.65 -11.00 -9.57
CA THR A 256 47.26 -11.04 -8.15
C THR A 256 45.96 -10.26 -7.90
N LEU A 257 45.81 -9.09 -8.54
CA LEU A 257 44.59 -8.28 -8.41
C LEU A 257 43.34 -8.91 -9.06
N LYS A 258 43.53 -9.67 -10.14
CA LYS A 258 42.45 -10.43 -10.81
C LYS A 258 41.99 -11.63 -9.97
N GLY A 259 42.86 -12.21 -9.15
CA GLY A 259 42.53 -13.36 -8.30
C GLY A 259 41.95 -14.54 -9.09
N GLY A 260 42.53 -14.82 -10.27
CA GLY A 260 42.08 -15.88 -11.19
C GLY A 260 40.85 -15.55 -12.05
N GLY A 261 40.31 -14.33 -11.98
CA GLY A 261 39.20 -13.91 -12.85
C GLY A 261 39.64 -13.66 -14.29
N THR A 262 38.85 -14.15 -15.25
CA THR A 262 39.08 -13.96 -16.69
C THR A 262 38.22 -12.84 -17.28
N VAL A 263 37.08 -12.54 -16.67
CA VAL A 263 36.22 -11.40 -17.03
C VAL A 263 36.65 -10.20 -16.21
N GLU A 264 37.32 -9.25 -16.86
CA GLU A 264 37.80 -8.03 -16.22
C GLU A 264 36.73 -6.94 -16.21
N HIS A 265 36.71 -6.18 -15.11
CA HIS A 265 35.93 -4.97 -14.99
C HIS A 265 36.57 -3.88 -15.87
N MET A 266 35.77 -3.21 -16.70
CA MET A 266 36.27 -2.28 -17.71
C MET A 266 37.23 -1.20 -17.17
N PRO A 267 36.93 -0.48 -16.08
CA PRO A 267 37.88 0.50 -15.51
C PRO A 267 39.21 -0.13 -15.05
N PHE A 268 39.17 -1.38 -14.59
CA PHE A 268 40.37 -2.11 -14.19
C PHE A 268 41.21 -2.50 -15.43
N LYS A 269 40.55 -3.01 -16.48
CA LYS A 269 41.19 -3.36 -17.76
C LYS A 269 41.86 -2.15 -18.43
N GLU A 270 41.24 -0.98 -18.31
CA GLU A 270 41.76 0.29 -18.88
C GLU A 270 42.84 0.96 -18.01
N GLY A 271 43.13 0.39 -16.84
CA GLY A 271 44.12 0.94 -15.91
C GLY A 271 43.65 2.21 -15.19
N ASP A 272 42.36 2.46 -15.13
CA ASP A 272 41.77 3.65 -14.48
C ASP A 272 41.56 3.42 -12.98
N CYS A 273 42.61 2.95 -12.30
CA CYS A 273 42.60 2.61 -10.87
C CYS A 273 42.13 3.77 -9.99
N LEU A 274 42.41 5.01 -10.41
CA LEU A 274 42.12 6.24 -9.67
C LEU A 274 40.63 6.60 -9.61
N LEU A 275 39.79 5.95 -10.41
CA LEU A 275 38.33 6.08 -10.29
C LEU A 275 37.82 5.45 -8.98
N CYS A 276 38.55 4.46 -8.47
CA CYS A 276 38.17 3.71 -7.28
C CYS A 276 39.13 3.89 -6.11
N HIS A 277 40.41 4.12 -6.39
CA HIS A 277 41.47 4.21 -5.37
C HIS A 277 42.10 5.60 -5.31
N ASN A 278 42.44 6.04 -4.11
CA ASN A 278 43.29 7.20 -3.86
C ASN A 278 44.71 6.72 -3.55
N PRO A 279 45.70 6.95 -4.42
CA PRO A 279 47.03 6.38 -4.30
C PRO A 279 47.86 7.00 -3.16
N HIS A 280 47.32 8.01 -2.46
CA HIS A 280 47.98 8.67 -1.35
C HIS A 280 47.40 8.24 0.00
N ALA A 281 46.13 8.57 0.23
CA ALA A 281 45.45 8.28 1.49
C ALA A 281 43.93 8.36 1.35
N SER A 282 43.21 7.59 2.17
CA SER A 282 41.76 7.62 2.29
C SER A 282 41.31 7.36 3.73
N GLU A 283 40.11 7.82 4.07
CA GLU A 283 39.42 7.37 5.28
C GLU A 283 38.95 5.92 5.16
N GLN A 284 38.84 5.42 3.92
CA GLN A 284 38.33 4.10 3.61
C GLN A 284 39.47 3.08 3.52
N THR A 285 39.19 1.84 3.92
CA THR A 285 40.17 0.74 3.80
C THR A 285 40.56 0.50 2.34
N LYS A 286 41.76 -0.05 2.12
CA LYS A 286 42.31 -0.31 0.78
C LYS A 286 42.30 0.94 -0.12
N LEU A 287 42.43 2.12 0.49
CA LEU A 287 42.55 3.39 -0.20
C LEU A 287 41.37 3.73 -1.11
N LEU A 288 40.15 3.27 -0.82
CA LEU A 288 39.01 3.56 -1.71
C LEU A 288 38.61 5.05 -1.67
N VAL A 289 38.19 5.63 -2.80
CA VAL A 289 37.76 7.04 -2.87
C VAL A 289 36.40 7.31 -2.23
N GLN A 290 35.58 6.26 -2.07
CA GLN A 290 34.24 6.30 -1.48
C GLN A 290 34.01 5.04 -0.63
N GLU A 291 33.04 5.11 0.29
CA GLU A 291 32.72 4.01 1.21
C GLU A 291 31.78 2.99 0.57
N GLY A 292 32.09 1.69 0.72
CA GLY A 292 31.18 0.59 0.39
C GLY A 292 30.56 0.70 -1.00
N ASN A 293 29.22 0.64 -1.06
CA ASN A 293 28.49 0.67 -2.32
C ASN A 293 28.50 2.04 -2.99
N ASP A 294 28.67 3.13 -2.24
CA ASP A 294 28.64 4.49 -2.81
C ASP A 294 29.73 4.68 -3.87
N LEU A 295 30.81 3.90 -3.77
CA LEU A 295 31.82 3.82 -4.81
C LEU A 295 31.25 3.30 -6.14
N CYS A 296 30.47 2.22 -6.12
CA CYS A 296 29.89 1.62 -7.31
C CYS A 296 28.82 2.55 -7.93
N LYS A 297 28.06 3.28 -7.10
CA LYS A 297 26.96 4.16 -7.54
C LYS A 297 27.40 5.27 -8.47
N VAL A 298 28.67 5.68 -8.38
CA VAL A 298 29.24 6.74 -9.24
C VAL A 298 29.02 6.42 -10.71
N CYS A 299 29.09 5.14 -11.09
CA CYS A 299 28.88 4.68 -12.46
C CYS A 299 27.62 3.80 -12.60
N HIS A 300 27.24 3.03 -11.58
CA HIS A 300 26.12 2.09 -11.59
C HIS A 300 24.89 2.64 -10.87
N ALA A 301 24.44 3.83 -11.29
CA ALA A 301 23.34 4.54 -10.63
C ALA A 301 21.99 3.79 -10.78
N SER A 302 21.76 3.12 -11.91
CA SER A 302 20.53 2.34 -12.16
C SER A 302 20.44 1.13 -11.23
N GLU A 303 21.54 0.41 -11.03
CA GLU A 303 21.59 -0.82 -10.23
C GLU A 303 21.57 -0.55 -8.72
N THR A 304 21.65 0.73 -8.33
CA THR A 304 21.75 1.16 -6.94
C THR A 304 20.64 2.12 -6.52
N ALA A 305 19.61 2.19 -7.36
CA ALA A 305 18.39 2.93 -7.06
C ALA A 305 17.77 2.46 -5.74
N SER A 306 17.21 3.40 -4.98
CA SER A 306 16.53 3.05 -3.73
C SER A 306 15.17 2.44 -4.05
N HIS A 307 15.00 1.18 -3.67
CA HIS A 307 13.75 0.45 -3.80
C HIS A 307 12.98 0.35 -2.48
N LEU A 308 11.66 0.11 -2.54
CA LEU A 308 10.84 -0.15 -1.34
C LEU A 308 11.22 -1.50 -0.69
N PHE A 309 11.34 -2.56 -1.50
CA PHE A 309 11.79 -3.87 -1.05
C PHE A 309 13.25 -4.05 -1.43
N LYS A 310 14.13 -3.69 -0.49
CA LYS A 310 15.58 -3.73 -0.68
C LYS A 310 16.11 -5.15 -0.45
N HIS A 311 17.01 -5.60 -1.30
CA HIS A 311 17.72 -6.83 -1.03
C HIS A 311 18.73 -6.62 0.11
N LYS A 312 18.60 -7.39 1.20
CA LYS A 312 19.48 -7.29 2.37
C LYS A 312 20.98 -7.37 2.01
N ALA A 313 21.34 -8.24 1.07
CA ALA A 313 22.72 -8.41 0.63
C ALA A 313 23.32 -7.14 0.00
N VAL A 314 22.48 -6.24 -0.52
CA VAL A 314 22.92 -4.96 -1.10
C VAL A 314 23.03 -3.89 -0.02
N ILE A 315 22.15 -3.85 0.97
CA ILE A 315 22.13 -2.76 1.97
C ILE A 315 23.01 -3.01 3.20
N ASP A 316 23.34 -4.28 3.50
CA ASP A 316 24.10 -4.67 4.68
C ASP A 316 25.47 -5.29 4.32
N GLY A 317 26.39 -5.30 5.29
CA GLY A 317 27.64 -6.06 5.21
C GLY A 317 28.55 -5.65 4.06
N LYS A 318 28.90 -6.61 3.19
CA LYS A 318 29.79 -6.40 2.03
C LYS A 318 29.08 -5.74 0.83
N GLY A 319 27.76 -5.54 0.89
CA GLY A 319 26.99 -4.87 -0.15
C GLY A 319 27.15 -5.54 -1.52
N CYS A 320 27.44 -4.74 -2.55
CA CYS A 320 27.66 -5.23 -3.92
C CYS A 320 28.72 -6.33 -3.99
N LEU A 321 29.73 -6.29 -3.12
CA LEU A 321 30.83 -7.26 -3.08
C LEU A 321 30.43 -8.63 -2.50
N SER A 322 29.18 -8.77 -2.03
CA SER A 322 28.61 -10.07 -1.67
C SER A 322 28.40 -10.96 -2.90
N CYS A 323 28.10 -10.33 -4.05
CA CYS A 323 27.80 -11.02 -5.30
C CYS A 323 28.81 -10.71 -6.41
N HIS A 324 29.49 -9.55 -6.35
CA HIS A 324 30.40 -9.08 -7.39
C HIS A 324 31.86 -9.04 -6.95
N LYS A 325 32.79 -9.25 -7.89
CA LYS A 325 34.21 -8.94 -7.72
C LYS A 325 34.57 -7.64 -8.43
N PRO A 326 35.33 -6.71 -7.80
CA PRO A 326 35.50 -5.35 -8.31
C PRO A 326 36.54 -5.21 -9.45
N HIS A 327 37.48 -6.15 -9.58
CA HIS A 327 38.53 -6.11 -10.62
C HIS A 327 38.27 -7.14 -11.72
N ALA A 328 38.08 -8.40 -11.34
CA ALA A 328 37.78 -9.47 -12.27
C ALA A 328 37.03 -10.61 -11.57
N ALA A 329 36.24 -11.35 -12.33
CA ALA A 329 35.62 -12.59 -11.88
C ALA A 329 35.71 -13.68 -12.96
N ALA A 330 35.46 -14.92 -12.56
CA ALA A 330 35.37 -16.03 -13.50
C ALA A 330 34.07 -16.00 -14.33
N LYS A 331 33.03 -15.32 -13.83
CA LYS A 331 31.70 -15.30 -14.42
C LYS A 331 31.37 -13.92 -15.01
N LYS A 332 30.50 -13.90 -16.04
CA LYS A 332 30.01 -12.66 -16.65
C LYS A 332 29.35 -11.76 -15.60
N LYS A 333 29.32 -10.45 -15.85
CA LYS A 333 28.83 -9.42 -14.90
C LYS A 333 29.58 -9.42 -13.56
N LEU A 334 30.80 -9.96 -13.55
CA LEU A 334 31.69 -10.02 -12.39
C LEU A 334 31.13 -10.82 -11.20
N LEU A 335 30.27 -11.80 -11.44
CA LEU A 335 29.62 -12.57 -10.38
C LEU A 335 30.58 -13.57 -9.71
N VAL A 336 30.39 -13.79 -8.40
CA VAL A 336 31.15 -14.78 -7.62
C VAL A 336 30.69 -16.23 -7.86
N ALA A 337 29.46 -16.41 -8.35
CA ALA A 337 28.85 -17.69 -8.70
C ALA A 337 27.86 -17.48 -9.87
N GLU A 338 27.42 -18.57 -10.48
CA GLU A 338 26.58 -18.54 -11.69
C GLU A 338 25.14 -18.99 -11.40
N GLY A 339 24.19 -18.43 -12.16
CA GLY A 339 22.78 -18.82 -12.09
C GLY A 339 22.21 -18.80 -10.68
N ALA A 340 21.41 -19.81 -10.36
CA ALA A 340 20.77 -19.93 -9.05
C ALA A 340 21.73 -20.25 -7.91
N ASP A 341 22.91 -20.82 -8.16
CA ASP A 341 23.88 -21.13 -7.10
C ASP A 341 24.35 -19.85 -6.37
N LEU A 342 24.41 -18.73 -7.09
CA LEU A 342 24.65 -17.42 -6.49
C LEU A 342 23.60 -17.11 -5.41
N CYS A 343 22.32 -17.31 -5.72
CA CYS A 343 21.21 -17.07 -4.81
C CYS A 343 21.19 -18.10 -3.67
N TYR A 344 21.39 -19.39 -3.99
CA TYR A 344 21.28 -20.47 -3.02
C TYR A 344 22.39 -20.51 -1.98
N SER A 345 23.51 -19.81 -2.22
CA SER A 345 24.54 -19.57 -1.20
C SER A 345 23.98 -18.95 0.09
N CYS A 346 22.89 -18.18 -0.03
CA CYS A 346 22.20 -17.53 1.09
C CYS A 346 20.74 -18.00 1.23
N HIS A 347 20.07 -18.37 0.13
CA HIS A 347 18.65 -18.78 0.11
C HIS A 347 18.47 -20.31 0.14
N ALA A 348 19.11 -20.98 1.09
CA ALA A 348 19.06 -22.44 1.20
C ALA A 348 17.62 -23.00 1.32
N LYS A 349 16.74 -22.33 2.09
CA LYS A 349 15.32 -22.74 2.20
C LYS A 349 14.58 -22.69 0.87
N THR A 350 14.92 -21.75 -0.01
CA THR A 350 14.34 -21.68 -1.35
C THR A 350 14.85 -22.85 -2.19
N LYS A 351 16.15 -23.21 -2.09
CA LYS A 351 16.72 -24.39 -2.77
C LYS A 351 15.98 -25.68 -2.40
N GLU A 352 15.59 -25.84 -1.13
CA GLU A 352 14.83 -27.03 -0.69
C GLU A 352 13.50 -27.21 -1.42
N ALA A 353 12.89 -26.12 -1.91
CA ALA A 353 11.65 -26.18 -2.67
C ALA A 353 11.79 -26.92 -4.01
N LEU A 354 13.02 -27.13 -4.51
CA LEU A 354 13.31 -27.96 -5.69
C LEU A 354 12.98 -29.44 -5.48
N LYS A 355 12.76 -29.89 -4.23
CA LYS A 355 12.34 -31.26 -3.91
C LYS A 355 10.83 -31.49 -4.08
N GLY A 356 10.04 -30.44 -4.32
CA GLY A 356 8.60 -30.54 -4.51
C GLY A 356 8.23 -31.26 -5.81
N LYS A 357 7.07 -31.92 -5.85
CA LYS A 357 6.65 -32.75 -7.00
C LYS A 357 6.24 -31.93 -8.24
N GLY A 358 5.59 -30.80 -8.02
CA GLY A 358 5.17 -29.86 -9.06
C GLY A 358 6.09 -28.65 -9.08
N LEU A 359 7.18 -28.74 -9.84
CA LEU A 359 8.12 -27.64 -10.03
C LEU A 359 7.63 -26.70 -11.13
N HIS A 360 7.77 -25.40 -10.89
CA HIS A 360 7.64 -24.41 -11.95
C HIS A 360 8.92 -24.37 -12.77
N GLU A 361 8.81 -24.46 -14.10
CA GLU A 361 9.95 -24.69 -14.99
C GLU A 361 11.06 -23.62 -14.88
N PRO A 362 10.76 -22.29 -14.87
CA PRO A 362 11.77 -21.26 -14.64
C PRO A 362 12.47 -21.39 -13.28
N PHE A 363 11.76 -21.88 -12.26
CA PHE A 363 12.35 -22.12 -10.95
C PHE A 363 13.28 -23.34 -10.95
N SER A 364 12.88 -24.44 -11.58
CA SER A 364 13.75 -25.62 -11.73
C SER A 364 14.97 -25.35 -12.62
N GLY A 365 14.84 -24.48 -13.62
CA GLY A 365 15.95 -24.02 -14.46
C GLY A 365 16.90 -23.04 -13.75
N GLY A 366 16.58 -22.62 -12.52
CA GLY A 366 17.40 -21.68 -11.77
C GLY A 366 17.36 -20.24 -12.29
N GLU A 367 16.30 -19.87 -13.00
CA GLU A 367 16.13 -18.57 -13.63
C GLU A 367 15.55 -17.54 -12.66
N CYS A 368 16.10 -17.43 -11.44
CA CYS A 368 15.55 -16.55 -10.41
C CYS A 368 15.38 -15.10 -10.89
N SER A 369 16.31 -14.65 -11.73
CA SER A 369 16.32 -13.30 -12.30
C SER A 369 15.36 -13.10 -13.47
N SER A 370 14.57 -14.08 -13.88
CA SER A 370 13.46 -13.86 -14.83
C SER A 370 12.31 -13.11 -14.14
N CYS A 371 12.04 -13.46 -12.88
CA CYS A 371 10.95 -12.92 -12.09
C CYS A 371 11.41 -11.92 -11.02
N HIS A 372 12.58 -12.14 -10.42
CA HIS A 372 13.10 -11.32 -9.32
C HIS A 372 14.20 -10.36 -9.76
N ASP A 373 14.31 -9.24 -9.06
CA ASP A 373 15.46 -8.35 -9.12
C ASP A 373 16.36 -8.55 -7.89
N ALA A 374 17.59 -8.99 -8.13
CA ALA A 374 18.58 -9.25 -7.08
C ALA A 374 19.12 -7.97 -6.43
N HIS A 375 18.91 -6.79 -7.02
CA HIS A 375 19.28 -5.51 -6.42
C HIS A 375 18.16 -4.91 -5.55
N GLY A 376 16.94 -5.45 -5.66
CA GLY A 376 15.74 -4.99 -4.98
C GLY A 376 14.70 -4.44 -5.97
N SER A 377 13.46 -4.27 -5.51
CA SER A 377 12.40 -3.72 -6.35
C SER A 377 11.30 -3.02 -5.53
N ASN A 378 10.36 -2.38 -6.22
CA ASN A 378 9.20 -1.76 -5.58
C ASN A 378 8.03 -2.73 -5.34
N PHE A 379 8.22 -4.02 -5.64
CA PHE A 379 7.18 -5.04 -5.53
C PHE A 379 7.53 -6.10 -4.46
N PRO A 380 6.54 -6.66 -3.74
CA PRO A 380 6.77 -7.66 -2.71
C PRO A 380 7.62 -8.85 -3.23
N GLY A 381 8.50 -9.38 -2.37
CA GLY A 381 9.39 -10.47 -2.77
C GLY A 381 10.43 -10.07 -3.83
N MET A 382 10.65 -8.77 -4.06
CA MET A 382 11.60 -8.26 -5.05
C MET A 382 11.28 -8.72 -6.47
N MET A 383 10.00 -8.84 -6.84
CA MET A 383 9.61 -9.12 -8.22
C MET A 383 9.94 -7.92 -9.12
N LYS A 384 10.28 -8.17 -10.38
CA LYS A 384 10.62 -7.11 -11.34
C LYS A 384 9.47 -6.16 -11.64
N ASP A 385 8.24 -6.65 -11.56
CA ASP A 385 7.02 -5.89 -11.76
C ASP A 385 5.90 -6.42 -10.86
N ARG A 386 4.68 -5.93 -11.04
CA ARG A 386 3.45 -6.49 -10.49
C ARG A 386 3.35 -7.97 -10.89
N MET A 387 2.91 -8.81 -9.95
CA MET A 387 3.01 -10.27 -10.09
C MET A 387 2.29 -10.81 -11.32
N ASP A 388 1.13 -10.27 -11.66
CA ASP A 388 0.39 -10.64 -12.87
C ASP A 388 1.17 -10.29 -14.14
N THR A 389 1.76 -9.10 -14.25
CA THR A 389 2.63 -8.72 -15.38
C THR A 389 3.81 -9.67 -15.51
N VAL A 390 4.48 -10.00 -14.40
CA VAL A 390 5.58 -10.98 -14.39
C VAL A 390 5.10 -12.34 -14.90
N CYS A 391 3.94 -12.82 -14.45
CA CYS A 391 3.38 -14.09 -14.89
C CYS A 391 2.93 -14.05 -16.37
N PHE A 392 2.28 -12.98 -16.81
CA PHE A 392 1.72 -12.85 -18.16
C PHE A 392 2.79 -12.68 -19.23
N ASN A 393 4.01 -12.26 -18.88
CA ASN A 393 5.14 -12.29 -19.81
C ASN A 393 5.39 -13.68 -20.43
N CYS A 394 5.08 -14.75 -19.69
CA CYS A 394 5.12 -16.12 -20.21
C CYS A 394 3.72 -16.73 -20.40
N HIS A 395 2.74 -16.35 -19.59
CA HIS A 395 1.35 -16.81 -19.64
C HIS A 395 0.42 -15.78 -20.29
N SER A 396 0.77 -15.32 -21.49
CA SER A 396 0.07 -14.22 -22.17
C SER A 396 -1.39 -14.53 -22.51
N ASP A 397 -1.72 -15.81 -22.72
CA ASP A 397 -3.09 -16.27 -22.94
C ASP A 397 -3.98 -16.04 -21.71
N ALA A 398 -3.40 -16.11 -20.50
CA ALA A 398 -4.11 -15.91 -19.25
C ALA A 398 -4.58 -14.46 -19.09
N GLU A 399 -3.82 -13.49 -19.59
CA GLU A 399 -4.16 -12.06 -19.50
C GLU A 399 -5.53 -11.77 -20.15
N THR A 400 -5.74 -12.28 -21.36
CA THR A 400 -7.02 -12.12 -22.06
C THR A 400 -8.11 -12.97 -21.42
N ARG A 401 -7.79 -14.20 -21.00
CA ARG A 401 -8.77 -15.10 -20.35
C ARG A 401 -9.32 -14.55 -19.03
N PHE A 402 -8.55 -13.74 -18.30
CA PHE A 402 -8.95 -13.22 -16.99
C PHE A 402 -9.60 -11.82 -17.05
N LYS A 403 -9.54 -11.14 -18.19
CA LYS A 403 -10.27 -9.89 -18.47
C LYS A 403 -11.73 -10.19 -18.87
N LYS A 404 -12.55 -10.55 -17.88
CA LYS A 404 -13.99 -10.81 -18.05
C LYS A 404 -14.82 -9.92 -17.12
N ASN A 405 -16.14 -9.91 -17.31
CA ASN A 405 -17.05 -9.05 -16.52
C ASN A 405 -17.01 -9.32 -15.01
N TYR A 406 -16.80 -10.57 -14.62
CA TYR A 406 -16.73 -11.00 -13.23
C TYR A 406 -15.41 -11.72 -12.99
N THR A 407 -14.41 -10.98 -12.53
CA THR A 407 -13.09 -11.52 -12.18
C THR A 407 -13.00 -11.72 -10.66
N HIS A 408 -12.36 -12.79 -10.23
CA HIS A 408 -12.17 -13.08 -8.81
C HIS A 408 -11.18 -12.09 -8.18
N LYS A 409 -11.45 -11.63 -6.95
CA LYS A 409 -10.69 -10.55 -6.30
C LYS A 409 -9.18 -10.78 -6.26
N PRO A 410 -8.64 -11.98 -5.94
CA PRO A 410 -7.19 -12.20 -5.96
C PRO A 410 -6.55 -11.98 -7.33
N VAL A 411 -7.28 -12.24 -8.42
CA VAL A 411 -6.81 -12.00 -9.78
C VAL A 411 -6.87 -10.50 -10.10
N GLN A 412 -7.96 -9.82 -9.73
CA GLN A 412 -8.08 -8.36 -9.89
C GLN A 412 -6.98 -7.61 -9.13
N ASP A 413 -6.58 -8.12 -7.96
CA ASP A 413 -5.53 -7.54 -7.11
C ASP A 413 -4.13 -7.97 -7.52
N SER A 414 -3.99 -8.68 -8.65
CA SER A 414 -2.71 -9.18 -9.15
C SER A 414 -1.97 -10.04 -8.13
N ASN A 415 -2.68 -10.83 -7.32
CA ASN A 415 -2.14 -11.66 -6.26
C ASN A 415 -2.31 -13.16 -6.58
N CYS A 416 -1.66 -13.62 -7.65
CA CYS A 416 -1.67 -15.02 -8.09
C CYS A 416 -1.20 -15.97 -6.97
N ALA A 417 -0.24 -15.51 -6.15
CA ALA A 417 0.29 -16.24 -5.02
C ALA A 417 -0.68 -16.34 -3.84
N ALA A 418 -1.89 -15.79 -3.89
CA ALA A 418 -2.94 -16.07 -2.90
C ALA A 418 -3.28 -17.56 -2.91
N CYS A 419 -3.44 -18.13 -4.11
CA CYS A 419 -3.86 -19.51 -4.34
C CYS A 419 -2.72 -20.41 -4.84
N HIS A 420 -1.77 -19.85 -5.59
CA HIS A 420 -0.64 -20.58 -6.16
C HIS A 420 0.65 -20.46 -5.30
N LYS A 421 1.56 -21.42 -5.46
CA LYS A 421 2.95 -21.42 -4.97
C LYS A 421 3.88 -21.31 -6.18
N PRO A 422 4.31 -20.09 -6.58
CA PRO A 422 4.96 -19.85 -7.88
C PRO A 422 6.28 -20.59 -8.14
N HIS A 423 6.92 -21.17 -7.12
CA HIS A 423 8.15 -21.94 -7.27
C HIS A 423 7.86 -23.44 -7.37
N SER A 424 7.17 -23.98 -6.36
CA SER A 424 6.80 -25.38 -6.34
C SER A 424 5.62 -25.67 -5.43
N SER A 425 4.88 -26.71 -5.75
CA SER A 425 3.86 -27.32 -4.89
C SER A 425 3.83 -28.83 -5.09
N ASP A 426 3.35 -29.56 -4.10
CA ASP A 426 3.04 -30.98 -4.27
C ASP A 426 1.74 -31.22 -5.06
N LEU A 427 0.97 -30.15 -5.29
CA LEU A 427 -0.29 -30.18 -6.03
C LEU A 427 -0.10 -29.70 -7.47
N LYS A 428 -0.92 -30.26 -8.38
CA LYS A 428 -0.98 -29.83 -9.79
C LYS A 428 -1.28 -28.33 -9.89
N LYS A 429 -0.82 -27.69 -10.98
CA LYS A 429 -1.01 -26.25 -11.23
C LYS A 429 -0.49 -25.36 -10.09
N LEU A 430 0.45 -25.85 -9.29
CA LEU A 430 1.10 -25.12 -8.20
C LEU A 430 0.14 -24.64 -7.10
N LEU A 431 -0.98 -25.34 -6.84
CA LEU A 431 -1.94 -24.88 -5.84
C LEU A 431 -1.42 -25.01 -4.40
N LYS A 432 -1.86 -24.15 -3.49
CA LYS A 432 -1.48 -24.22 -2.06
C LYS A 432 -2.21 -25.32 -1.28
N ALA A 433 -3.43 -25.62 -1.67
CA ALA A 433 -4.31 -26.62 -1.10
C ALA A 433 -5.23 -27.16 -2.21
N ASP A 434 -5.83 -28.33 -1.97
CA ASP A 434 -6.63 -29.01 -2.99
C ASP A 434 -8.14 -28.67 -2.86
N GLY A 435 -8.82 -28.63 -4.01
CA GLY A 435 -10.26 -28.41 -4.11
C GLY A 435 -10.83 -27.31 -3.19
N ALA A 436 -11.91 -27.63 -2.47
CA ALA A 436 -12.61 -26.73 -1.56
C ALA A 436 -11.75 -26.20 -0.40
N GLN A 437 -10.70 -26.92 0.01
CA GLN A 437 -9.84 -26.46 1.11
C GLN A 437 -9.11 -25.16 0.74
N LEU A 438 -8.74 -25.01 -0.54
CA LEU A 438 -8.14 -23.78 -1.04
C LEU A 438 -9.09 -22.58 -0.88
N CYS A 439 -10.36 -22.77 -1.25
CA CYS A 439 -11.40 -21.74 -1.17
C CYS A 439 -11.75 -21.40 0.28
N THR A 440 -11.76 -22.40 1.16
CA THR A 440 -12.13 -22.26 2.59
C THR A 440 -11.21 -21.30 3.34
N SER A 441 -9.95 -21.14 2.90
CA SER A 441 -9.02 -20.18 3.49
C SER A 441 -9.55 -18.73 3.52
N CYS A 442 -10.42 -18.36 2.56
CA CYS A 442 -11.06 -17.04 2.48
C CYS A 442 -12.59 -17.12 2.64
N HIS A 443 -13.22 -18.22 2.24
CA HIS A 443 -14.68 -18.40 2.23
C HIS A 443 -15.21 -19.24 3.39
N ALA A 444 -14.45 -19.39 4.48
CA ALA A 444 -14.78 -20.28 5.61
C ALA A 444 -16.22 -20.12 6.13
N GLU A 445 -16.66 -18.89 6.37
CA GLU A 445 -18.02 -18.63 6.88
C GLU A 445 -19.11 -19.04 5.88
N PHE A 446 -18.86 -18.81 4.59
CA PHE A 446 -19.78 -19.23 3.54
C PHE A 446 -19.85 -20.76 3.39
N MET A 447 -18.75 -21.48 3.65
CA MET A 447 -18.69 -22.93 3.52
C MET A 447 -19.37 -23.70 4.66
N LYS A 448 -19.77 -23.03 5.76
CA LYS A 448 -20.45 -23.71 6.88
C LYS A 448 -21.85 -24.22 6.46
N PRO A 449 -22.23 -25.47 6.77
CA PRO A 449 -23.57 -25.97 6.43
C PRO A 449 -24.65 -25.24 7.23
N VAL A 450 -25.89 -25.25 6.72
CA VAL A 450 -27.06 -24.78 7.48
C VAL A 450 -27.66 -25.97 8.24
N SER A 451 -27.78 -25.84 9.58
CA SER A 451 -28.13 -26.95 10.49
C SER A 451 -29.63 -27.32 10.53
N GLN A 452 -30.50 -26.60 9.83
CA GLN A 452 -31.95 -26.84 9.77
C GLN A 452 -32.49 -26.51 8.38
N GLY A 453 -31.76 -26.90 7.34
CA GLY A 453 -32.09 -26.61 5.96
C GLY A 453 -31.54 -27.66 5.01
N VAL A 454 -31.56 -27.35 3.71
CA VAL A 454 -31.01 -28.21 2.67
C VAL A 454 -29.68 -27.63 2.21
N ASN A 455 -28.65 -28.47 2.21
CA ASN A 455 -27.36 -28.17 1.60
C ASN A 455 -27.31 -28.93 0.27
N HIS A 456 -26.95 -28.24 -0.81
CA HIS A 456 -26.86 -28.84 -2.13
C HIS A 456 -25.67 -29.80 -2.18
N GLN A 457 -25.84 -30.98 -2.78
CA GLN A 457 -24.85 -32.05 -2.71
C GLN A 457 -23.48 -31.63 -3.29
N PRO A 458 -23.36 -31.05 -4.51
CA PRO A 458 -22.07 -30.62 -5.04
C PRO A 458 -21.35 -29.58 -4.16
N PHE A 459 -22.12 -28.73 -3.48
CA PHE A 459 -21.58 -27.76 -2.54
C PHE A 459 -21.04 -28.44 -1.26
N THR A 460 -21.76 -29.44 -0.75
CA THR A 460 -21.37 -30.23 0.42
C THR A 460 -20.14 -31.08 0.13
N ASP A 461 -20.04 -31.62 -1.09
CA ASP A 461 -18.91 -32.41 -1.56
C ASP A 461 -17.67 -31.53 -1.90
N GLY A 462 -17.84 -30.20 -1.89
CA GLY A 462 -16.76 -29.26 -2.19
C GLY A 462 -16.41 -29.16 -3.68
N ASP A 463 -17.25 -29.67 -4.59
CA ASP A 463 -17.05 -29.57 -6.04
C ASP A 463 -17.47 -28.18 -6.56
N CYS A 464 -16.65 -27.19 -6.21
CA CYS A 464 -16.90 -25.80 -6.61
C CYS A 464 -16.63 -25.60 -8.11
N LEU A 465 -15.65 -26.31 -8.66
CA LEU A 465 -15.11 -26.08 -10.00
C LEU A 465 -15.94 -26.72 -11.11
N GLY A 466 -16.85 -27.65 -10.77
CA GLY A 466 -17.88 -28.11 -11.71
C GLY A 466 -18.81 -26.97 -12.16
N CYS A 467 -19.02 -25.96 -11.31
CA CYS A 467 -19.91 -24.84 -11.59
C CYS A 467 -19.20 -23.49 -11.75
N HIS A 468 -18.08 -23.26 -11.07
CA HIS A 468 -17.42 -21.97 -11.00
C HIS A 468 -16.06 -21.93 -11.71
N ASP A 469 -15.78 -20.84 -12.43
CA ASP A 469 -14.44 -20.47 -12.84
C ASP A 469 -13.76 -19.68 -11.68
N PRO A 470 -12.67 -20.19 -11.09
CA PRO A 470 -12.05 -19.59 -9.92
C PRO A 470 -11.25 -18.32 -10.25
N HIS A 471 -11.08 -17.99 -11.53
CA HIS A 471 -10.38 -16.80 -11.98
C HIS A 471 -11.34 -15.74 -12.51
N ALA A 472 -12.15 -16.07 -13.53
CA ALA A 472 -13.04 -15.10 -14.13
C ALA A 472 -14.12 -15.72 -15.03
N SER A 473 -15.32 -15.12 -15.05
CA SER A 473 -16.39 -15.43 -16.01
C SER A 473 -17.06 -14.18 -16.55
N ASN A 474 -17.72 -14.29 -17.71
CA ASN A 474 -18.64 -13.25 -18.21
C ASN A 474 -20.05 -13.40 -17.63
N ILE A 475 -20.28 -14.45 -16.84
CA ILE A 475 -21.59 -14.79 -16.26
C ILE A 475 -21.55 -14.50 -14.75
N GLN A 476 -22.63 -13.90 -14.25
CA GLN A 476 -22.76 -13.51 -12.85
C GLN A 476 -22.57 -14.71 -11.92
N GLY A 477 -21.87 -14.51 -10.80
CA GLY A 477 -21.53 -15.58 -9.86
C GLY A 477 -20.32 -16.40 -10.30
N MET A 478 -19.59 -15.95 -11.33
CA MET A 478 -18.40 -16.62 -11.86
C MET A 478 -18.67 -18.07 -12.31
N ILE A 479 -19.85 -18.34 -12.85
CA ILE A 479 -20.21 -19.69 -13.32
C ILE A 479 -19.61 -19.99 -14.70
N THR A 480 -19.39 -21.26 -14.99
CA THR A 480 -18.72 -21.76 -16.20
C THR A 480 -19.59 -21.73 -17.46
N SER A 481 -20.91 -21.86 -17.30
CA SER A 481 -21.91 -21.77 -18.37
C SER A 481 -23.22 -21.14 -17.85
N ASN A 482 -24.17 -20.85 -18.75
CA ASN A 482 -25.45 -20.27 -18.35
C ASN A 482 -26.20 -21.23 -17.41
N GLN A 483 -26.92 -20.71 -16.41
CA GLN A 483 -27.57 -21.52 -15.37
C GLN A 483 -28.51 -22.61 -15.94
N SER A 484 -29.27 -22.32 -16.99
CA SER A 484 -30.15 -23.31 -17.63
C SER A 484 -29.39 -24.49 -18.21
N GLU A 485 -28.19 -24.27 -18.76
CA GLU A 485 -27.32 -25.31 -19.28
C GLU A 485 -26.59 -26.02 -18.15
N LEU A 486 -26.05 -25.26 -17.20
CA LEU A 486 -25.28 -25.77 -16.09
C LEU A 486 -26.11 -26.71 -15.21
N CYS A 487 -27.29 -26.28 -14.76
CA CYS A 487 -28.10 -27.05 -13.81
C CYS A 487 -28.64 -28.35 -14.42
N VAL A 488 -29.01 -28.36 -15.70
CA VAL A 488 -29.60 -29.55 -16.35
C VAL A 488 -28.59 -30.64 -16.67
N THR A 489 -27.28 -30.36 -16.57
CA THR A 489 -26.25 -31.41 -16.65
C THR A 489 -26.47 -32.50 -15.59
N CYS A 490 -26.94 -32.11 -14.39
CA CYS A 490 -27.32 -33.03 -13.34
C CYS A 490 -28.85 -33.17 -13.18
N HIS A 491 -29.62 -32.11 -13.45
CA HIS A 491 -31.08 -32.10 -13.32
C HIS A 491 -31.80 -32.33 -14.66
N SER A 492 -31.45 -33.42 -15.35
CA SER A 492 -31.92 -33.69 -16.72
C SER A 492 -33.45 -33.81 -16.88
N ASP A 493 -34.16 -34.17 -15.81
CA ASP A 493 -35.62 -34.32 -15.83
C ASP A 493 -36.36 -32.99 -16.04
N LEU A 494 -35.72 -31.86 -15.71
CA LEU A 494 -36.27 -30.52 -15.99
C LEU A 494 -36.43 -30.28 -17.50
N ASN A 495 -35.50 -30.78 -18.32
CA ASN A 495 -35.57 -30.67 -19.78
C ASN A 495 -36.59 -31.63 -20.40
N LYS A 496 -36.75 -32.83 -19.83
CA LYS A 496 -37.75 -33.80 -20.32
C LYS A 496 -39.16 -33.24 -20.17
N ASN A 497 -39.46 -32.66 -19.01
CA ASN A 497 -40.78 -32.09 -18.71
C ASN A 497 -41.12 -30.84 -19.53
N ALA A 498 -40.11 -30.15 -20.09
CA ALA A 498 -40.33 -28.96 -20.92
C ALA A 498 -41.02 -29.28 -22.26
N LYS A 499 -40.81 -30.49 -22.81
CA LYS A 499 -41.39 -30.89 -24.10
C LYS A 499 -42.90 -31.10 -24.06
N ASP A 500 -43.43 -31.50 -22.91
CA ASP A 500 -44.86 -31.81 -22.73
C ASP A 500 -45.64 -30.64 -22.11
N ALA A 501 -44.99 -29.50 -21.87
CA ALA A 501 -45.58 -28.37 -21.17
C ALA A 501 -46.45 -27.53 -22.12
N LYS A 502 -47.69 -27.22 -21.71
CA LYS A 502 -48.58 -26.26 -22.39
C LYS A 502 -48.39 -24.84 -21.91
N SER A 503 -47.81 -24.66 -20.72
CA SER A 503 -47.42 -23.35 -20.21
C SER A 503 -46.10 -23.44 -19.43
N SER A 504 -45.35 -22.35 -19.48
CA SER A 504 -44.02 -22.25 -18.88
C SER A 504 -43.84 -20.90 -18.19
N HIS A 505 -43.07 -20.91 -17.11
CA HIS A 505 -42.79 -19.72 -16.34
C HIS A 505 -41.57 -18.98 -16.92
N ALA A 506 -41.70 -17.69 -17.19
CA ALA A 506 -40.66 -16.91 -17.86
C ALA A 506 -39.27 -16.95 -17.18
N PRO A 507 -39.14 -16.87 -15.84
CA PRO A 507 -37.84 -17.05 -15.16
C PRO A 507 -37.22 -18.42 -15.42
N PHE A 508 -38.02 -19.49 -15.49
CA PHE A 508 -37.54 -20.83 -15.78
C PHE A 508 -37.02 -20.93 -17.22
N THR A 509 -37.79 -20.46 -18.20
CA THR A 509 -37.37 -20.51 -19.63
C THR A 509 -36.15 -19.65 -19.94
N LYS A 510 -35.94 -18.58 -19.17
CA LYS A 510 -34.75 -17.72 -19.29
C LYS A 510 -33.52 -18.28 -18.56
N GLY A 511 -33.68 -19.35 -17.78
CA GLY A 511 -32.60 -19.91 -16.97
C GLY A 511 -32.28 -19.10 -15.72
N ASP A 512 -33.21 -18.28 -15.23
CA ASP A 512 -33.00 -17.46 -14.03
C ASP A 512 -33.26 -18.25 -12.74
N CYS A 513 -32.71 -19.47 -12.64
CA CYS A 513 -32.95 -20.41 -11.54
C CYS A 513 -32.65 -19.79 -10.16
N THR A 514 -31.58 -18.98 -10.08
CA THR A 514 -31.13 -18.34 -8.84
C THR A 514 -32.00 -17.19 -8.36
N LYS A 515 -33.04 -16.78 -9.10
CA LYS A 515 -34.06 -15.83 -8.59
C LYS A 515 -34.97 -16.47 -7.55
N CYS A 516 -35.10 -17.80 -7.58
CA CYS A 516 -35.96 -18.55 -6.66
C CYS A 516 -35.19 -19.55 -5.80
N HIS A 517 -34.08 -20.09 -6.32
CA HIS A 517 -33.27 -21.11 -5.66
C HIS A 517 -31.91 -20.59 -5.23
N SER A 518 -31.43 -21.03 -4.08
CA SER A 518 -30.02 -20.92 -3.68
C SER A 518 -29.25 -22.14 -4.20
N PRO A 519 -28.26 -21.98 -5.11
CA PRO A 519 -27.58 -23.13 -5.72
C PRO A 519 -26.62 -23.85 -4.76
N HIS A 520 -26.44 -23.36 -3.54
CA HIS A 520 -25.50 -23.91 -2.56
C HIS A 520 -26.20 -24.47 -1.33
N LYS A 521 -26.98 -23.64 -0.64
CA LYS A 521 -27.69 -24.02 0.60
C LYS A 521 -28.83 -23.07 0.89
N ALA A 522 -29.90 -23.57 1.49
CA ALA A 522 -31.00 -22.75 1.97
C ALA A 522 -31.59 -23.33 3.27
N LYS A 523 -32.24 -22.48 4.06
CA LYS A 523 -33.04 -22.95 5.21
C LYS A 523 -34.30 -23.69 4.77
N LEU A 524 -34.81 -23.37 3.58
CA LEU A 524 -36.05 -23.94 3.06
C LEU A 524 -35.75 -25.17 2.18
N ASN A 525 -36.72 -26.09 2.16
CA ASN A 525 -36.69 -27.26 1.30
C ASN A 525 -36.58 -26.88 -0.18
N LYS A 526 -36.02 -27.78 -1.01
CA LYS A 526 -35.77 -27.55 -2.45
C LYS A 526 -34.95 -26.29 -2.73
N LEU A 527 -34.14 -25.86 -1.76
CA LEU A 527 -33.23 -24.72 -1.86
C LEU A 527 -33.94 -23.37 -2.11
N LEU A 528 -35.18 -23.19 -1.68
CA LEU A 528 -35.93 -21.95 -1.94
C LEU A 528 -35.37 -20.76 -1.13
N LEU A 529 -35.37 -19.57 -1.76
CA LEU A 529 -34.95 -18.32 -1.11
C LEU A 529 -36.00 -17.75 -0.15
N ALA A 530 -37.27 -18.02 -0.40
CA ALA A 530 -38.40 -17.63 0.45
C ALA A 530 -39.53 -18.67 0.33
N GLN A 531 -40.44 -18.69 1.31
CA GLN A 531 -41.62 -19.56 1.26
C GLN A 531 -42.71 -18.91 0.40
N SER A 532 -43.61 -19.73 -0.13
CA SER A 532 -44.86 -19.26 -0.73
C SER A 532 -45.78 -18.66 0.35
N PRO A 533 -46.55 -17.58 0.06
CA PRO A 533 -46.66 -16.89 -1.23
C PRO A 533 -45.56 -15.85 -1.48
N ASP A 534 -44.78 -15.47 -0.45
CA ASP A 534 -43.81 -14.36 -0.49
C ASP A 534 -42.81 -14.45 -1.65
N LEU A 535 -42.32 -15.66 -1.94
CA LEU A 535 -41.42 -15.91 -3.06
C LEU A 535 -42.01 -15.45 -4.40
N CYS A 536 -43.29 -15.75 -4.63
CA CYS A 536 -43.97 -15.46 -5.89
C CYS A 536 -44.34 -13.98 -5.99
N VAL A 537 -44.91 -13.41 -4.91
CA VAL A 537 -45.41 -12.03 -4.91
C VAL A 537 -44.30 -10.97 -4.90
N ASN A 538 -43.05 -11.37 -4.69
CA ASN A 538 -41.89 -10.50 -4.92
C ASN A 538 -41.78 -10.05 -6.39
N CYS A 539 -42.20 -10.89 -7.34
CA CYS A 539 -42.26 -10.58 -8.76
C CYS A 539 -43.69 -10.24 -9.22
N HIS A 540 -44.70 -10.95 -8.70
CA HIS A 540 -46.11 -10.75 -9.05
C HIS A 540 -46.77 -9.66 -8.19
N LYS A 541 -46.30 -8.42 -8.35
CA LYS A 541 -46.72 -7.26 -7.53
C LYS A 541 -48.22 -6.97 -7.63
N ASP A 542 -48.81 -7.12 -8.81
CA ASP A 542 -50.25 -6.88 -9.00
C ASP A 542 -51.10 -7.84 -8.15
N ILE A 543 -50.69 -9.10 -8.06
CA ILE A 543 -51.37 -10.10 -7.22
C ILE A 543 -51.16 -9.75 -5.74
N LYS A 544 -49.95 -9.34 -5.35
CA LYS A 544 -49.64 -8.86 -4.00
C LYS A 544 -50.59 -7.74 -3.57
N GLU A 545 -50.74 -6.74 -4.42
CA GLU A 545 -51.60 -5.58 -4.16
C GLU A 545 -53.07 -5.97 -4.08
N LYS A 546 -53.54 -6.86 -4.96
CA LYS A 546 -54.92 -7.36 -4.90
C LYS A 546 -55.21 -8.14 -3.62
N ILE A 547 -54.35 -9.08 -3.25
CA ILE A 547 -54.49 -9.86 -2.00
C ILE A 547 -54.47 -8.95 -0.77
N ALA A 548 -53.70 -7.86 -0.80
CA ALA A 548 -53.60 -6.92 0.31
C ALA A 548 -54.80 -5.94 0.41
N ARG A 549 -55.37 -5.52 -0.73
CA ARG A 549 -56.42 -4.49 -0.78
C ARG A 549 -57.84 -5.05 -0.80
N GLN A 550 -58.02 -6.26 -1.31
CA GLN A 550 -59.31 -6.91 -1.51
C GLN A 550 -59.46 -8.11 -0.56
N ARG A 551 -60.64 -8.75 -0.55
CA ARG A 551 -60.81 -9.99 0.20
C ARG A 551 -60.02 -11.12 -0.49
N PRO A 552 -58.99 -11.70 0.15
CA PRO A 552 -58.19 -12.73 -0.47
C PRO A 552 -58.91 -14.06 -0.49
N HIS A 553 -58.69 -14.83 -1.55
CA HIS A 553 -59.12 -16.22 -1.62
C HIS A 553 -58.20 -17.04 -0.70
N PRO A 554 -58.72 -17.78 0.30
CA PRO A 554 -57.87 -18.36 1.34
C PRO A 554 -56.70 -19.23 0.84
N PRO A 555 -56.85 -20.06 -0.22
CA PRO A 555 -55.72 -20.77 -0.81
C PRO A 555 -54.63 -19.84 -1.37
N ALA A 556 -55.02 -18.75 -2.05
CA ALA A 556 -54.10 -17.80 -2.66
C ALA A 556 -53.27 -17.00 -1.64
N GLN A 557 -53.78 -16.83 -0.41
CA GLN A 557 -53.06 -16.19 0.69
C GLN A 557 -52.05 -17.13 1.36
N LYS A 558 -52.28 -18.45 1.28
CA LYS A 558 -51.47 -19.45 2.00
C LYS A 558 -50.32 -19.97 1.16
N ASP A 559 -50.63 -20.47 -0.04
CA ASP A 559 -49.61 -21.08 -0.89
C ASP A 559 -50.04 -21.06 -2.36
N CYS A 560 -49.32 -20.29 -3.18
CA CYS A 560 -49.54 -20.27 -4.62
C CYS A 560 -49.34 -21.65 -5.27
N SER A 561 -48.50 -22.51 -4.69
CA SER A 561 -48.17 -23.83 -5.23
C SER A 561 -49.27 -24.87 -5.06
N THR A 562 -50.31 -24.55 -4.27
CA THR A 562 -51.55 -25.34 -4.24
C THR A 562 -52.25 -25.34 -5.60
N CYS A 563 -52.19 -24.23 -6.34
CA CYS A 563 -52.85 -24.10 -7.63
C CYS A 563 -51.88 -24.00 -8.81
N HIS A 564 -50.65 -23.52 -8.58
CA HIS A 564 -49.68 -23.25 -9.64
C HIS A 564 -48.40 -24.10 -9.55
N LEU A 565 -47.95 -24.63 -10.68
CA LEU A 565 -46.63 -25.21 -10.87
C LEU A 565 -45.61 -24.10 -11.23
N PRO A 566 -44.60 -23.81 -10.39
CA PRO A 566 -43.72 -22.64 -10.59
C PRO A 566 -42.81 -22.67 -11.81
N HIS A 567 -42.72 -23.79 -12.55
CA HIS A 567 -41.80 -23.96 -13.68
C HIS A 567 -42.56 -24.24 -14.98
N LEU A 568 -43.26 -25.37 -15.04
CA LEU A 568 -43.87 -25.92 -16.23
C LEU A 568 -45.18 -26.60 -15.84
N SER A 569 -46.17 -26.52 -16.72
CA SER A 569 -47.43 -27.25 -16.55
C SER A 569 -47.97 -27.77 -17.89
N LYS A 570 -48.66 -28.91 -17.84
CA LYS A 570 -49.48 -29.44 -18.94
C LYS A 570 -50.80 -28.70 -19.12
N GLN A 571 -51.11 -27.76 -18.24
CA GLN A 571 -52.31 -26.92 -18.25
C GLN A 571 -51.95 -25.47 -18.60
N LYS A 572 -52.95 -24.66 -18.94
CA LYS A 572 -52.76 -23.21 -19.16
C LYS A 572 -52.49 -22.51 -17.83
N SER A 573 -51.84 -21.35 -17.88
CA SER A 573 -51.59 -20.49 -16.70
C SER A 573 -50.88 -21.20 -15.54
N LEU A 574 -50.02 -22.16 -15.86
CA LEU A 574 -49.24 -22.94 -14.90
C LEU A 574 -50.08 -23.70 -13.87
N LEU A 575 -51.32 -24.06 -14.16
CA LEU A 575 -52.16 -24.78 -13.17
C LEU A 575 -51.63 -26.19 -12.87
N VAL A 576 -51.78 -26.66 -11.63
CA VAL A 576 -51.38 -28.03 -11.25
C VAL A 576 -52.20 -29.09 -11.98
N GLU A 577 -53.48 -28.82 -12.17
CA GLU A 577 -54.49 -29.72 -12.75
C GLU A 577 -55.48 -28.93 -13.62
N PRO A 578 -56.36 -29.60 -14.40
CA PRO A 578 -57.47 -28.92 -15.07
C PRO A 578 -58.28 -28.08 -14.07
N LEU A 579 -58.67 -26.87 -14.49
CA LEU A 579 -59.25 -25.85 -13.61
C LEU A 579 -60.42 -26.38 -12.77
N GLN A 580 -61.35 -27.08 -13.40
CA GLN A 580 -62.57 -27.61 -12.78
C GLN A 580 -62.23 -28.68 -11.74
N THR A 581 -61.31 -29.60 -12.07
CA THR A 581 -60.84 -30.65 -11.17
C THR A 581 -60.20 -30.05 -9.92
N MET A 582 -59.26 -29.12 -10.12
CA MET A 582 -58.56 -28.43 -9.03
C MET A 582 -59.52 -27.67 -8.11
N CYS A 583 -60.49 -26.94 -8.66
CA CYS A 583 -61.46 -26.21 -7.85
C CYS A 583 -62.39 -27.16 -7.07
N ALA A 584 -62.76 -28.30 -7.65
CA ALA A 584 -63.64 -29.28 -7.02
C ALA A 584 -63.02 -29.97 -5.80
N GLU A 585 -61.69 -29.91 -5.61
CA GLU A 585 -61.03 -30.44 -4.41
C GLU A 585 -61.44 -29.70 -3.13
N CYS A 586 -61.79 -28.42 -3.25
CA CYS A 586 -62.18 -27.57 -2.12
C CYS A 586 -63.63 -27.08 -2.21
N HIS A 587 -64.23 -27.09 -3.41
CA HIS A 587 -65.59 -26.65 -3.66
C HIS A 587 -66.48 -27.84 -4.01
N GLU A 588 -67.54 -28.05 -3.24
CA GLU A 588 -68.49 -29.13 -3.46
C GLU A 588 -69.45 -28.82 -4.61
N VAL A 589 -68.99 -29.04 -5.84
CA VAL A 589 -69.69 -28.66 -7.08
C VAL A 589 -70.98 -29.44 -7.36
N GLU A 590 -71.16 -30.61 -6.75
CA GLU A 590 -72.36 -31.44 -6.92
C GLU A 590 -73.49 -31.09 -5.93
N LYS A 591 -73.24 -30.18 -4.96
CA LYS A 591 -74.26 -29.80 -3.97
C LYS A 591 -75.44 -29.08 -4.66
N PRO A 592 -76.70 -29.36 -4.28
CA PRO A 592 -77.86 -28.65 -4.84
C PRO A 592 -77.79 -27.13 -4.70
N SER A 593 -77.16 -26.62 -3.64
CA SER A 593 -76.93 -25.19 -3.44
C SER A 593 -75.95 -24.60 -4.46
N PHE A 594 -74.92 -25.34 -4.86
CA PHE A 594 -73.98 -24.94 -5.91
C PHE A 594 -74.67 -24.94 -7.27
N VAL A 595 -75.37 -26.03 -7.61
CA VAL A 595 -76.10 -26.18 -8.88
C VAL A 595 -77.13 -25.07 -9.04
N LYS A 596 -77.89 -24.75 -7.98
CA LYS A 596 -78.85 -23.64 -7.98
C LYS A 596 -78.17 -22.28 -8.16
N ALA A 597 -77.02 -22.05 -7.52
CA ALA A 597 -76.29 -20.80 -7.65
C ALA A 597 -75.70 -20.59 -9.07
N HIS A 598 -75.47 -21.67 -9.80
CA HIS A 598 -74.97 -21.65 -11.18
C HIS A 598 -76.05 -22.08 -12.19
N ILE A 599 -77.32 -21.80 -11.88
CA ILE A 599 -78.48 -21.95 -12.77
C ILE A 599 -78.63 -23.32 -13.46
N GLY A 600 -78.12 -24.38 -12.84
CA GLY A 600 -78.18 -25.74 -13.38
C GLY A 600 -77.04 -26.11 -14.33
N ILE A 601 -76.09 -25.22 -14.61
CA ILE A 601 -74.93 -25.52 -15.45
C ILE A 601 -73.97 -26.42 -14.65
N LYS A 602 -73.54 -27.53 -15.27
CA LYS A 602 -72.56 -28.44 -14.65
C LYS A 602 -71.19 -27.77 -14.60
N ALA A 603 -70.48 -27.93 -13.49
CA ALA A 603 -69.16 -27.33 -13.31
C ALA A 603 -68.14 -27.74 -14.40
N ALA A 604 -68.28 -28.96 -14.94
CA ALA A 604 -67.44 -29.45 -16.04
C ALA A 604 -67.54 -28.61 -17.33
N ASP A 605 -68.68 -27.96 -17.55
CA ASP A 605 -68.96 -27.17 -18.76
C ASP A 605 -68.63 -25.68 -18.57
N MET A 606 -68.16 -25.27 -17.39
CA MET A 606 -67.95 -23.87 -17.01
C MET A 606 -66.48 -23.49 -16.94
N ASP A 607 -66.11 -22.33 -17.49
CA ASP A 607 -64.85 -21.68 -17.13
C ASP A 607 -65.05 -20.82 -15.88
N CYS A 608 -64.75 -21.38 -14.71
CA CYS A 608 -64.96 -20.72 -13.41
C CYS A 608 -64.26 -19.34 -13.33
N ILE A 609 -63.07 -19.20 -13.94
CA ILE A 609 -62.28 -17.95 -13.89
C ILE A 609 -62.71 -16.93 -14.94
N SER A 610 -63.70 -17.24 -15.77
CA SER A 610 -64.34 -16.25 -16.65
C SER A 610 -65.14 -15.23 -15.83
N CYS A 611 -65.80 -15.69 -14.77
CA CYS A 611 -66.67 -14.90 -13.90
C CYS A 611 -66.03 -14.61 -12.53
N HIS A 612 -65.26 -15.55 -11.99
CA HIS A 612 -64.64 -15.41 -10.67
C HIS A 612 -63.18 -14.93 -10.74
N SER A 613 -62.76 -14.21 -9.71
CA SER A 613 -61.37 -13.84 -9.44
C SER A 613 -60.78 -14.81 -8.41
N PRO A 614 -59.91 -15.75 -8.82
CA PRO A 614 -59.46 -16.86 -7.97
C PRO A 614 -58.42 -16.46 -6.91
N HIS A 615 -57.93 -15.22 -6.92
CA HIS A 615 -56.89 -14.73 -6.00
C HIS A 615 -57.42 -13.79 -4.93
N ALA A 616 -58.20 -12.78 -5.34
CA ALA A 616 -58.84 -11.81 -4.45
C ALA A 616 -59.96 -11.06 -5.19
N SER A 617 -60.96 -10.58 -4.47
CA SER A 617 -62.05 -9.76 -5.01
C SER A 617 -62.64 -8.84 -3.95
N ASN A 618 -63.22 -7.72 -4.37
CA ASN A 618 -64.06 -6.88 -3.51
C ASN A 618 -65.45 -7.50 -3.27
N ASP A 619 -65.90 -8.37 -4.18
CA ASP A 619 -67.19 -9.04 -4.07
C ASP A 619 -67.11 -10.27 -3.14
N PRO A 620 -68.06 -10.46 -2.21
CA PRO A 620 -68.03 -11.57 -1.25
C PRO A 620 -68.18 -12.96 -1.89
N LYS A 621 -68.60 -13.05 -3.15
CA LYS A 621 -68.68 -14.27 -3.97
C LYS A 621 -67.54 -14.37 -4.99
N PHE A 622 -66.52 -13.53 -4.85
CA PHE A 622 -65.32 -13.55 -5.68
C PHE A 622 -65.57 -13.27 -7.16
N PHE A 623 -66.58 -12.47 -7.53
CA PHE A 623 -66.71 -12.04 -8.92
C PHE A 623 -65.58 -11.10 -9.34
N LYS A 624 -65.33 -11.00 -10.65
CA LYS A 624 -64.39 -10.00 -11.19
C LYS A 624 -64.86 -8.58 -10.90
N ASP A 625 -63.92 -7.65 -10.83
CA ASP A 625 -64.20 -6.23 -10.55
C ASP A 625 -65.08 -5.56 -11.63
N VAL A 626 -65.04 -6.08 -12.85
CA VAL A 626 -65.84 -5.59 -13.99
C VAL A 626 -66.80 -6.70 -14.40
N VAL A 627 -68.09 -6.46 -14.20
CA VAL A 627 -69.20 -7.35 -14.58
C VAL A 627 -70.22 -6.57 -15.40
N HIS A 628 -70.92 -7.24 -16.32
CA HIS A 628 -71.98 -6.59 -17.11
C HIS A 628 -73.26 -6.45 -16.27
N PRO A 629 -74.14 -5.45 -16.57
CA PRO A 629 -75.28 -5.13 -15.71
C PRO A 629 -76.26 -6.29 -15.45
N PRO A 630 -76.66 -7.13 -16.43
CA PRO A 630 -77.48 -8.32 -16.14
C PRO A 630 -76.85 -9.29 -15.13
N PHE A 631 -75.53 -9.50 -15.20
CA PHE A 631 -74.81 -10.36 -14.26
C PHE A 631 -74.72 -9.72 -12.86
N ALA A 632 -74.47 -8.40 -12.80
CA ALA A 632 -74.49 -7.64 -11.55
C ALA A 632 -75.88 -7.67 -10.89
N GLY A 633 -76.93 -7.61 -11.69
CA GLY A 633 -78.34 -7.71 -11.28
C GLY A 633 -78.80 -9.14 -10.97
N ARG A 634 -77.95 -10.16 -11.20
CA ARG A 634 -78.25 -11.59 -11.02
C ARG A 634 -79.43 -12.09 -11.85
N THR A 635 -79.68 -11.48 -13.01
CA THR A 635 -80.76 -11.88 -13.94
C THR A 635 -80.21 -12.80 -15.04
N CYS A 636 -79.60 -13.92 -14.64
CA CYS A 636 -78.94 -14.83 -15.57
C CYS A 636 -79.93 -15.53 -16.53
N ASP A 637 -81.18 -15.68 -16.11
CA ASP A 637 -82.26 -16.32 -16.89
C ASP A 637 -82.64 -15.50 -18.14
N ASP A 638 -82.31 -14.20 -18.20
CA ASP A 638 -82.58 -13.33 -19.35
C ASP A 638 -81.76 -13.72 -20.59
N CYS A 639 -80.64 -14.43 -20.40
CA CYS A 639 -79.72 -14.84 -21.47
C CYS A 639 -79.43 -16.35 -21.47
N HIS A 640 -79.64 -17.06 -20.36
CA HIS A 640 -79.45 -18.50 -20.23
C HIS A 640 -80.81 -19.20 -20.11
N LEU A 641 -81.47 -19.39 -21.26
CA LEU A 641 -82.74 -20.11 -21.33
C LEU A 641 -82.54 -21.59 -21.00
N LYS A 642 -83.40 -22.14 -20.12
CA LYS A 642 -83.51 -23.58 -19.91
C LYS A 642 -84.01 -24.23 -21.20
N GLN A 643 -83.23 -25.12 -21.80
CA GLN A 643 -83.76 -26.12 -22.73
C GLN A 643 -84.28 -27.31 -21.96
#